data_AF-D1QSN0-F1
#
_entry.id   AF-D1QSN0-F1
#
_cell.length_a   1.000
_cell.length_b   1.000
_cell.length_c   1.000
_cell.angle_alpha   90.00
_cell.angle_beta   90.00
_cell.angle_gamma   90.00
#
_symmetry.space_group_name_H-M   'P 1'
#
loop_
_entity.id
_entity.type
_entity.pdbx_description
1 polymer ?
#
loop_
_entity_poly.entity_id
_entity_poly.type
_entity_poly.pdbx_seq_one_letter_code
_entity_poly.pdbx_strand_id
1 'polypeptide(L)'
;MAKSKWRFRQDDLDTIFTVINQGLMKKPYWVEYHDTYEDGTPVWNGEKSVLWNLMEQAYPEERAQMMRRMLAKMEELGGLQKGTHQQKLFAFFQKYFFSVIDNFSSMLYNEDGKLYEQMKLAMLQGKYTNDTDPLGQSLGDGQSPEVAWVKKRIQYLQSKYSFGDYDAKTAEGAITVRTSAQADATTNSIVLRLTPAMKLYPTIAYGTTIIRGTRTDAGKPCEIVVDINGTSDQQLSIKSADWLLDIGDWSSYVINGTLSIIGKRLKRLKLGDQDKQKVKILISALTLGNTVSLEEIDIQNVTTLGGSLDMRGNYRLRKFLAGGSSLTEAHFADGGALEEVDYPATTSYVELKNLDNLTNEKCNTEACAPNVMSYFVSGCDNLQPVKKLIDIMDAQVGQTPHALRYVRCVGFNETFTDGRTFDKLSQLVDGTYQGIDAEGQYGNDPYPVLDGTINLTTGAYRDTYDALMTHYPKLKLNISKWWIRFEDAEVKRICVENWDEDGDGELSMEEIVAASSIEPFFKQLNVIKNLDCRYFTSVKYMKFWARGDFNTIKFFHLPPNVEIVGVHSIHTPYSVVIAENKIKEFHFGRNNSRFIDTLVLKSDIVPQNNYQLFPLNLRIMYVKDQLLNAFKTTPPWSSIANKIYPISKYKA
;
A
#
# COMPACT_ATOMS: atom_id res chain seq x y z
N MET A 1 -62.79 6.97 -13.06
CA MET A 1 -62.92 7.09 -14.53
C MET A 1 -64.06 6.25 -15.14
N ALA A 2 -64.61 5.24 -14.47
CA ALA A 2 -65.66 4.37 -15.05
C ALA A 2 -67.00 5.05 -15.42
N LYS A 3 -67.23 6.32 -15.03
CA LYS A 3 -68.47 7.08 -15.32
C LYS A 3 -68.27 8.33 -16.20
N SER A 4 -67.10 8.52 -16.82
CA SER A 4 -66.87 9.66 -17.73
C SER A 4 -67.54 9.43 -19.10
N LYS A 5 -68.23 10.46 -19.63
CA LYS A 5 -68.73 10.48 -21.03
C LYS A 5 -67.59 10.50 -22.05
N TRP A 6 -66.43 11.03 -21.67
CA TRP A 6 -65.21 11.04 -22.48
C TRP A 6 -64.31 9.86 -22.09
N ARG A 7 -63.97 9.02 -23.06
CA ARG A 7 -63.01 7.93 -22.90
C ARG A 7 -61.83 8.20 -23.82
N PHE A 8 -60.63 8.27 -23.26
CA PHE A 8 -59.41 8.18 -24.06
C PHE A 8 -59.33 6.76 -24.60
N ARG A 9 -59.41 6.61 -25.93
CA ARG A 9 -59.03 5.35 -26.59
C ARG A 9 -57.53 5.41 -26.84
N GLN A 10 -56.85 4.32 -26.53
CA GLN A 10 -55.48 4.14 -26.95
C GLN A 10 -55.49 3.67 -28.40
N ASP A 11 -54.70 4.34 -29.22
CA ASP A 11 -54.41 4.01 -30.61
C ASP A 11 -52.88 3.91 -30.71
N ASP A 12 -52.35 3.01 -31.56
CA ASP A 12 -50.91 2.96 -31.89
C ASP A 12 -49.94 2.65 -30.71
N LEU A 13 -50.30 1.65 -29.88
CA LEU A 13 -49.53 1.22 -28.69
C LEU A 13 -48.25 0.42 -29.02
N ASP A 14 -48.08 -0.03 -30.26
CA ASP A 14 -46.88 -0.68 -30.81
C ASP A 14 -45.65 0.24 -30.82
N THR A 15 -45.84 1.53 -30.54
CA THR A 15 -44.81 2.57 -30.60
C THR A 15 -44.26 2.98 -29.21
N ILE A 16 -44.66 2.31 -28.13
CA ILE A 16 -44.34 2.73 -26.75
C ILE A 16 -42.86 2.48 -26.38
N PHE A 17 -42.21 1.52 -27.04
CA PHE A 17 -40.84 1.09 -26.75
C PHE A 17 -39.83 1.67 -27.74
N THR A 18 -38.93 0.83 -28.26
CA THR A 18 -37.74 1.26 -29.01
C THR A 18 -38.04 1.47 -30.50
N VAL A 19 -39.09 0.80 -30.99
CA VAL A 19 -39.49 0.79 -32.39
C VAL A 19 -40.44 1.94 -32.73
N ILE A 20 -40.33 2.44 -33.96
CA ILE A 20 -41.31 3.32 -34.59
C ILE A 20 -42.30 2.52 -35.44
N ASN A 21 -43.37 3.15 -35.95
CA ASN A 21 -44.41 2.52 -36.77
C ASN A 21 -43.89 1.84 -38.04
N GLN A 22 -42.66 2.16 -38.47
CA GLN A 22 -41.97 1.52 -39.59
C GLN A 22 -41.20 0.24 -39.19
N GLY A 23 -41.26 -0.18 -37.93
CA GLY A 23 -40.53 -1.33 -37.39
C GLY A 23 -39.04 -1.07 -37.10
N LEU A 24 -38.59 0.18 -37.15
CA LEU A 24 -37.17 0.54 -36.95
C LEU A 24 -36.88 0.88 -35.48
N MET A 25 -35.80 0.33 -34.90
CA MET A 25 -35.32 0.68 -33.55
C MET A 25 -34.66 2.07 -33.49
N LYS A 26 -35.44 3.13 -33.72
CA LYS A 26 -34.96 4.51 -33.78
C LYS A 26 -35.20 5.32 -32.51
N LYS A 27 -36.04 4.86 -31.57
CA LYS A 27 -36.38 5.66 -30.38
C LYS A 27 -35.32 5.48 -29.30
N PRO A 28 -34.57 6.53 -28.90
CA PRO A 28 -33.66 6.42 -27.78
C PRO A 28 -34.43 6.32 -26.44
N TYR A 29 -33.85 5.67 -25.42
CA TYR A 29 -34.50 5.53 -24.11
C TYR A 29 -34.78 6.88 -23.43
N TRP A 30 -34.06 7.92 -23.81
CA TRP A 30 -34.20 9.26 -23.24
C TRP A 30 -35.27 10.08 -23.97
N VAL A 31 -35.92 9.55 -25.01
CA VAL A 31 -36.83 10.30 -25.88
C VAL A 31 -37.89 11.09 -25.11
N GLU A 32 -38.10 12.34 -25.50
CA GLU A 32 -39.16 13.22 -25.02
C GLU A 32 -40.08 13.66 -26.15
N TYR A 33 -41.23 14.23 -25.81
CA TYR A 33 -42.29 14.56 -26.76
C TYR A 33 -41.84 15.52 -27.87
N HIS A 34 -40.97 16.48 -27.51
CA HIS A 34 -40.44 17.52 -28.41
C HIS A 34 -39.11 17.16 -29.06
N ASP A 35 -38.62 15.92 -28.92
CA ASP A 35 -37.36 15.52 -29.53
C ASP A 35 -37.52 15.33 -31.04
N THR A 36 -36.49 15.71 -31.80
CA THR A 36 -36.37 15.47 -33.24
C THR A 36 -35.18 14.57 -33.55
N TYR A 37 -35.24 13.86 -34.67
CA TYR A 37 -34.09 13.19 -35.27
C TYR A 37 -33.09 14.19 -35.87
N GLU A 38 -31.93 13.71 -36.33
CA GLU A 38 -30.86 14.55 -36.91
C GLU A 38 -31.31 15.30 -38.17
N ASP A 39 -32.28 14.77 -38.91
CA ASP A 39 -32.89 15.41 -40.08
C ASP A 39 -33.99 16.43 -39.73
N GLY A 40 -34.22 16.68 -38.43
CA GLY A 40 -35.24 17.60 -37.92
C GLY A 40 -36.65 17.02 -37.86
N THR A 41 -36.86 15.75 -38.24
CA THR A 41 -38.18 15.12 -38.15
C THR A 41 -38.56 14.82 -36.69
N PRO A 42 -39.80 15.12 -36.23
CA PRO A 42 -40.21 14.81 -34.87
C PRO A 42 -40.20 13.31 -34.58
N VAL A 43 -39.75 12.93 -33.38
CA VAL A 43 -39.78 11.52 -32.94
C VAL A 43 -41.21 11.06 -32.61
N TRP A 44 -42.06 11.97 -32.13
CA TRP A 44 -43.46 11.70 -31.81
C TRP A 44 -44.41 12.41 -32.77
N ASN A 45 -45.30 11.64 -33.37
CA ASN A 45 -46.44 12.19 -34.11
C ASN A 45 -47.32 12.98 -33.14
N GLY A 46 -47.49 14.27 -33.40
CA GLY A 46 -48.29 15.16 -32.57
C GLY A 46 -47.51 16.25 -31.83
N GLU A 47 -46.18 16.32 -31.90
CA GLU A 47 -45.36 17.39 -31.29
C GLU A 47 -45.91 18.82 -31.56
N LYS A 48 -46.48 19.03 -32.76
CA LYS A 48 -47.12 20.30 -33.17
C LYS A 48 -48.53 20.53 -32.58
N SER A 49 -48.99 19.68 -31.67
CA SER A 49 -50.33 19.78 -31.09
C SER A 49 -50.44 20.97 -30.15
N VAL A 50 -51.14 22.01 -30.60
CA VAL A 50 -51.38 23.22 -29.82
C VAL A 50 -52.03 22.91 -28.47
N LEU A 51 -53.00 21.99 -28.43
CA LEU A 51 -53.67 21.60 -27.19
C LEU A 51 -52.68 21.03 -26.16
N TRP A 52 -51.87 20.05 -26.56
CA TRP A 52 -50.93 19.40 -25.65
C TRP A 52 -49.81 20.34 -25.22
N ASN A 53 -49.36 21.21 -26.12
CA ASN A 53 -48.32 22.20 -25.83
C ASN A 53 -48.82 23.26 -24.82
N LEU A 54 -50.07 23.71 -24.96
CA LEU A 54 -50.69 24.61 -23.98
C LEU A 54 -50.90 23.92 -22.63
N MET A 55 -51.31 22.65 -22.61
CA MET A 55 -51.46 21.88 -21.37
C MET A 55 -50.12 21.68 -20.64
N GLU A 56 -49.03 21.44 -21.38
CA GLU A 56 -47.68 21.33 -20.80
C GLU A 56 -47.19 22.64 -20.20
N GLN A 57 -47.50 23.77 -20.83
CA GLN A 57 -47.16 25.11 -20.32
C GLN A 57 -48.02 25.52 -19.12
N ALA A 58 -49.31 25.20 -19.14
CA ALA A 58 -50.26 25.63 -18.12
C ALA A 58 -50.19 24.80 -16.82
N TYR A 59 -49.86 23.51 -16.91
CA TYR A 59 -49.93 22.57 -15.77
C TYR A 59 -48.65 21.73 -15.59
N PRO A 60 -47.46 22.35 -15.50
CA PRO A 60 -46.21 21.61 -15.41
C PRO A 60 -46.11 20.78 -14.12
N GLU A 61 -46.62 21.29 -13.00
CA GLU A 61 -46.57 20.62 -11.69
C GLU A 61 -47.56 19.46 -11.60
N GLU A 62 -48.82 19.68 -12.00
CA GLU A 62 -49.85 18.64 -11.99
C GLU A 62 -49.50 17.49 -12.93
N ARG A 63 -48.86 17.79 -14.06
CA ARG A 63 -48.34 16.77 -14.98
C ARG A 63 -47.23 15.95 -14.31
N ALA A 64 -46.28 16.59 -13.64
CA ALA A 64 -45.24 15.87 -12.90
C ALA A 64 -45.83 15.01 -11.78
N GLN A 65 -46.80 15.53 -11.02
CA GLN A 65 -47.52 14.78 -9.99
C GLN A 65 -48.35 13.62 -10.56
N MET A 66 -48.98 13.81 -11.72
CA MET A 66 -49.67 12.74 -12.45
C MET A 66 -48.69 11.63 -12.83
N MET A 67 -47.53 11.98 -13.40
CA MET A 67 -46.49 11.00 -13.76
C MET A 67 -45.97 10.23 -12.54
N ARG A 68 -45.71 10.92 -11.41
CA ARG A 68 -45.33 10.25 -10.15
C ARG A 68 -46.39 9.26 -9.68
N ARG A 69 -47.68 9.64 -9.73
CA ARG A 69 -48.80 8.73 -9.39
C ARG A 69 -48.87 7.53 -10.32
N MET A 70 -48.62 7.73 -11.62
CA MET A 70 -48.55 6.63 -12.58
C MET A 70 -47.41 5.67 -12.26
N LEU A 71 -46.19 6.18 -12.02
CA LEU A 71 -45.02 5.36 -11.66
C LEU A 71 -45.26 4.58 -10.35
N ALA A 72 -45.77 5.24 -9.31
CA ALA A 72 -46.12 4.56 -8.05
C ALA A 72 -47.15 3.45 -8.26
N LYS A 73 -48.18 3.69 -9.09
CA LYS A 73 -49.18 2.66 -9.39
C LYS A 73 -48.61 1.51 -10.22
N MET A 74 -47.66 1.79 -11.12
CA MET A 74 -46.94 0.75 -11.86
C MET A 74 -46.15 -0.15 -10.91
N GLU A 75 -45.42 0.40 -9.93
CA GLU A 75 -44.73 -0.41 -8.90
C GLU A 75 -45.70 -1.34 -8.16
N GLU A 76 -46.85 -0.82 -7.74
CA GLU A 76 -47.90 -1.61 -7.06
C GLU A 76 -48.40 -2.75 -7.96
N LEU A 77 -48.72 -2.46 -9.23
CA LEU A 77 -49.24 -3.43 -10.19
C LEU A 77 -48.20 -4.50 -10.58
N GLY A 78 -46.91 -4.14 -10.57
CA GLY A 78 -45.79 -5.06 -10.78
C GLY A 78 -45.70 -6.14 -9.69
N GLY A 79 -46.16 -5.85 -8.47
CA GLY A 79 -46.31 -6.84 -7.38
C GLY A 79 -45.03 -7.20 -6.63
N LEU A 80 -43.88 -6.65 -7.02
CA LEU A 80 -42.60 -6.87 -6.33
C LEU A 80 -42.54 -6.05 -5.02
N GLN A 81 -42.52 -6.74 -3.88
CA GLN A 81 -42.61 -6.10 -2.55
C GLN A 81 -41.28 -5.49 -2.08
N LYS A 82 -40.15 -6.16 -2.36
CA LYS A 82 -38.80 -5.77 -1.91
C LYS A 82 -37.88 -5.50 -3.09
N GLY A 83 -36.98 -4.53 -2.93
CA GLY A 83 -36.03 -4.09 -3.96
C GLY A 83 -36.13 -2.59 -4.25
N THR A 84 -35.21 -2.12 -5.08
CA THR A 84 -35.12 -0.72 -5.52
C THR A 84 -36.35 -0.31 -6.33
N HIS A 85 -36.62 0.99 -6.41
CA HIS A 85 -37.68 1.52 -7.27
C HIS A 85 -37.51 1.12 -8.74
N GLN A 86 -36.26 1.04 -9.22
CA GLN A 86 -35.96 0.54 -10.56
C GLN A 86 -36.43 -0.91 -10.75
N GLN A 87 -36.13 -1.80 -9.79
CA GLN A 87 -36.54 -3.21 -9.85
C GLN A 87 -38.08 -3.36 -9.79
N LYS A 88 -38.75 -2.57 -8.95
CA LYS A 88 -40.22 -2.60 -8.83
C LYS A 88 -40.91 -2.12 -10.10
N LEU A 89 -40.45 -1.02 -10.68
CA LEU A 89 -40.95 -0.54 -11.98
C LEU A 89 -40.66 -1.55 -13.09
N PHE A 90 -39.48 -2.17 -13.10
CA PHE A 90 -39.16 -3.20 -14.10
C PHE A 90 -40.06 -4.44 -13.96
N ALA A 91 -40.45 -4.82 -12.74
CA ALA A 91 -41.38 -5.94 -12.52
C ALA A 91 -42.75 -5.71 -13.18
N PHE A 92 -43.23 -4.47 -13.26
CA PHE A 92 -44.42 -4.13 -14.04
C PHE A 92 -44.25 -4.48 -15.53
N PHE A 93 -43.15 -4.03 -16.14
CA PHE A 93 -42.87 -4.33 -17.55
C PHE A 93 -42.68 -5.83 -17.78
N GLN A 94 -41.99 -6.52 -16.86
CA GLN A 94 -41.85 -7.97 -16.93
C GLN A 94 -43.20 -8.68 -16.94
N LYS A 95 -44.11 -8.29 -16.04
CA LYS A 95 -45.41 -8.96 -15.86
C LYS A 95 -46.41 -8.68 -16.98
N TYR A 96 -46.42 -7.47 -17.53
CA TYR A 96 -47.46 -7.05 -18.49
C TYR A 96 -47.00 -7.04 -19.94
N PHE A 97 -45.69 -7.00 -20.20
CA PHE A 97 -45.14 -6.92 -21.55
C PHE A 97 -44.21 -8.10 -21.85
N PHE A 98 -43.14 -8.28 -21.07
CA PHE A 98 -42.09 -9.26 -21.42
C PHE A 98 -42.46 -10.72 -21.14
N SER A 99 -43.34 -11.02 -20.19
CA SER A 99 -43.79 -12.39 -19.92
C SER A 99 -44.52 -13.03 -21.10
N VAL A 100 -45.07 -12.22 -22.01
CA VAL A 100 -45.74 -12.73 -23.22
C VAL A 100 -44.70 -13.13 -24.28
N ILE A 101 -43.56 -12.45 -24.33
CA ILE A 101 -42.47 -12.73 -25.28
C ILE A 101 -41.90 -14.14 -25.06
N ASP A 102 -41.83 -14.58 -23.81
CA ASP A 102 -41.33 -15.92 -23.45
C ASP A 102 -42.18 -17.07 -24.07
N ASN A 103 -43.39 -16.77 -24.58
CA ASN A 103 -44.21 -17.74 -25.32
C ASN A 103 -43.82 -17.90 -26.80
N PHE A 104 -42.89 -17.09 -27.32
CA PHE A 104 -42.44 -17.13 -28.71
C PHE A 104 -40.99 -17.60 -28.80
N SER A 105 -40.67 -18.43 -29.81
CA SER A 105 -39.30 -18.93 -30.02
C SER A 105 -38.43 -17.85 -30.66
N SER A 106 -37.37 -17.45 -29.96
CA SER A 106 -36.35 -16.53 -30.50
C SER A 106 -35.67 -17.07 -31.75
N MET A 107 -35.56 -18.40 -31.89
CA MET A 107 -35.04 -19.00 -33.13
C MET A 107 -35.99 -18.77 -34.30
N LEU A 108 -37.31 -18.94 -34.12
CA LEU A 108 -38.28 -18.70 -35.19
C LEU A 108 -38.30 -17.23 -35.60
N TYR A 109 -38.21 -16.33 -34.62
CA TYR A 109 -38.12 -14.89 -34.87
C TYR A 109 -36.84 -14.53 -35.66
N ASN A 110 -35.69 -15.12 -35.30
CA ASN A 110 -34.44 -14.94 -36.03
C ASN A 110 -34.47 -15.54 -37.44
N GLU A 111 -35.12 -16.68 -37.65
CA GLU A 111 -35.30 -17.28 -38.99
C GLU A 111 -36.19 -16.41 -39.88
N ASP A 112 -37.28 -15.85 -39.35
CA ASP A 112 -38.10 -14.85 -40.05
C ASP A 112 -37.26 -13.61 -40.43
N GLY A 113 -36.37 -13.19 -39.54
CA GLY A 113 -35.40 -12.12 -39.77
C GLY A 113 -34.58 -12.26 -41.06
N LYS A 114 -34.27 -13.49 -41.48
CA LYS A 114 -33.51 -13.76 -42.72
C LYS A 114 -34.29 -13.40 -43.99
N LEU A 115 -35.63 -13.39 -43.94
CA LEU A 115 -36.45 -12.98 -45.07
C LEU A 115 -36.22 -11.50 -45.40
N TYR A 116 -35.95 -10.65 -44.42
CA TYR A 116 -35.62 -9.23 -44.65
C TYR A 116 -34.33 -9.04 -45.46
N GLU A 117 -33.33 -9.92 -45.30
CA GLU A 117 -32.11 -9.90 -46.11
C GLU A 117 -32.41 -10.24 -47.58
N GLN A 118 -33.23 -11.28 -47.81
CA GLN A 118 -33.66 -11.67 -49.16
C GLN A 118 -34.48 -10.55 -49.82
N MET A 119 -35.36 -9.92 -49.05
CA MET A 119 -36.16 -8.78 -49.47
C MET A 119 -35.26 -7.58 -49.83
N LYS A 120 -34.25 -7.27 -49.01
CA LYS A 120 -33.27 -6.24 -49.36
C LYS A 120 -32.57 -6.52 -50.69
N LEU A 121 -32.14 -7.76 -50.93
CA LEU A 121 -31.51 -8.15 -52.19
C LEU A 121 -32.47 -7.98 -53.37
N ALA A 122 -33.74 -8.40 -53.22
CA ALA A 122 -34.76 -8.21 -54.25
C ALA A 122 -35.06 -6.72 -54.52
N MET A 123 -35.04 -5.87 -53.49
CA MET A 123 -35.18 -4.42 -53.63
C MET A 123 -34.01 -3.80 -54.38
N LEU A 124 -32.76 -4.19 -54.05
CA LEU A 124 -31.55 -3.75 -54.75
C LEU A 124 -31.52 -4.23 -56.22
N GLN A 125 -32.15 -5.37 -56.51
CA GLN A 125 -32.35 -5.88 -57.88
C GLN A 125 -33.50 -5.19 -58.63
N GLY A 126 -34.21 -4.24 -58.00
CA GLY A 126 -35.32 -3.52 -58.61
C GLY A 126 -36.60 -4.35 -58.78
N LYS A 127 -36.74 -5.49 -58.08
CA LYS A 127 -37.93 -6.36 -58.19
C LYS A 127 -39.17 -5.76 -57.52
N TYR A 128 -38.97 -4.85 -56.56
CA TYR A 128 -40.02 -4.07 -55.89
C TYR A 128 -39.42 -2.84 -55.22
N THR A 129 -40.28 -1.93 -54.75
CA THR A 129 -39.92 -0.75 -53.95
C THR A 129 -40.62 -0.80 -52.60
N ASN A 130 -39.95 -0.31 -51.56
CA ASN A 130 -40.53 -0.20 -50.21
C ASN A 130 -40.28 1.19 -49.63
N ASP A 131 -41.19 1.65 -48.78
CA ASP A 131 -41.06 2.92 -48.05
C ASP A 131 -40.03 2.83 -46.92
N THR A 132 -39.72 1.62 -46.45
CA THR A 132 -38.74 1.35 -45.38
C THR A 132 -37.70 0.34 -45.83
N ASP A 133 -36.45 0.54 -45.44
CA ASP A 133 -35.38 -0.43 -45.70
C ASP A 133 -35.68 -1.77 -44.99
N PRO A 134 -35.86 -2.88 -45.71
CA PRO A 134 -36.18 -4.17 -45.10
C PRO A 134 -35.16 -4.61 -44.06
N LEU A 135 -33.86 -4.36 -44.28
CA LEU A 135 -32.82 -4.73 -43.32
C LEU A 135 -33.01 -4.07 -41.96
N GLY A 136 -33.60 -2.87 -41.91
CA GLY A 136 -33.87 -2.16 -40.67
C GLY A 136 -34.92 -2.83 -39.78
N GLN A 137 -35.64 -3.84 -40.29
CA GLN A 137 -36.62 -4.65 -39.57
C GLN A 137 -36.05 -6.00 -39.08
N SER A 138 -34.79 -6.32 -39.41
CA SER A 138 -34.09 -7.48 -38.86
C SER A 138 -33.49 -7.15 -37.50
N LEU A 139 -34.22 -7.42 -36.41
CA LEU A 139 -33.90 -6.94 -35.06
C LEU A 139 -33.21 -7.97 -34.14
N GLY A 140 -32.79 -9.12 -34.67
CA GLY A 140 -32.24 -10.22 -33.86
C GLY A 140 -33.30 -10.77 -32.90
N ASP A 141 -32.97 -11.07 -31.65
CA ASP A 141 -33.94 -11.64 -30.69
C ASP A 141 -35.06 -10.67 -30.25
N GLY A 142 -34.94 -9.37 -30.59
CA GLY A 142 -35.89 -8.28 -30.24
C GLY A 142 -35.97 -7.97 -28.74
N GLN A 143 -36.09 -9.00 -27.89
CA GLN A 143 -36.29 -8.90 -26.45
C GLN A 143 -35.11 -8.24 -25.74
N SER A 144 -33.87 -8.61 -26.06
CA SER A 144 -32.68 -8.09 -25.39
C SER A 144 -32.53 -6.57 -25.50
N PRO A 145 -32.61 -5.96 -26.70
CA PRO A 145 -32.53 -4.50 -26.83
C PRO A 145 -33.73 -3.79 -26.18
N GLU A 146 -34.95 -4.35 -26.24
CA GLU A 146 -36.13 -3.77 -25.58
C GLU A 146 -36.00 -3.77 -24.05
N VAL A 147 -35.57 -4.88 -23.45
CA VAL A 147 -35.32 -4.99 -22.02
C VAL A 147 -34.27 -3.98 -21.58
N ALA A 148 -33.17 -3.85 -22.33
CA ALA A 148 -32.13 -2.87 -22.04
C ALA A 148 -32.65 -1.42 -22.15
N TRP A 149 -33.47 -1.14 -23.16
CA TRP A 149 -34.10 0.15 -23.35
C TRP A 149 -35.04 0.50 -22.19
N VAL A 150 -35.92 -0.42 -21.78
CA VAL A 150 -36.87 -0.20 -20.67
C VAL A 150 -36.13 0.06 -19.35
N LYS A 151 -35.08 -0.71 -19.05
CA LYS A 151 -34.25 -0.48 -17.84
C LYS A 151 -33.66 0.93 -17.80
N LYS A 152 -33.16 1.43 -18.93
CA LYS A 152 -32.64 2.79 -19.06
C LYS A 152 -33.76 3.83 -19.04
N ARG A 153 -34.90 3.55 -19.68
CA ARG A 153 -36.08 4.43 -19.71
C ARG A 153 -36.64 4.67 -18.31
N ILE A 154 -36.71 3.63 -17.50
CA ILE A 154 -37.13 3.75 -16.09
C ILE A 154 -36.23 4.75 -15.38
N GLN A 155 -34.91 4.57 -15.42
CA GLN A 155 -33.96 5.47 -14.77
C GLN A 155 -34.11 6.92 -15.27
N TYR A 156 -34.27 7.09 -16.58
CA TYR A 156 -34.50 8.39 -17.21
C TYR A 156 -35.76 9.07 -16.67
N LEU A 157 -36.90 8.36 -16.67
CA LEU A 157 -38.19 8.90 -16.21
C LEU A 157 -38.17 9.20 -14.71
N GLN A 158 -37.51 8.37 -13.90
CA GLN A 158 -37.32 8.62 -12.47
C GLN A 158 -36.54 9.92 -12.24
N SER A 159 -35.48 10.17 -13.02
CA SER A 159 -34.71 11.43 -12.96
C SER A 159 -35.54 12.65 -13.39
N LYS A 160 -36.26 12.53 -14.50
CA LYS A 160 -37.08 13.61 -15.05
C LYS A 160 -38.17 14.04 -14.07
N TYR A 161 -38.85 13.09 -13.45
CA TYR A 161 -39.99 13.39 -12.59
C TYR A 161 -39.64 13.36 -11.10
N SER A 162 -38.36 13.22 -10.72
CA SER A 162 -37.90 13.13 -9.33
C SER A 162 -38.70 12.09 -8.53
N PHE A 163 -38.64 10.84 -8.98
CA PHE A 163 -39.36 9.71 -8.40
C PHE A 163 -38.37 8.63 -7.92
N GLY A 164 -38.75 7.89 -6.87
CA GLY A 164 -37.94 6.82 -6.31
C GLY A 164 -36.62 7.34 -5.75
N ASP A 165 -35.50 6.85 -6.27
CA ASP A 165 -34.15 7.24 -5.84
C ASP A 165 -33.82 8.72 -6.10
N TYR A 166 -34.65 9.42 -6.87
CA TYR A 166 -34.56 10.86 -7.15
C TYR A 166 -35.47 11.73 -6.27
N ASP A 167 -36.24 11.14 -5.36
CA ASP A 167 -37.07 11.88 -4.40
C ASP A 167 -36.21 12.44 -3.25
N ALA A 168 -36.64 13.56 -2.65
CA ALA A 168 -35.90 14.24 -1.60
C ALA A 168 -35.69 13.36 -0.36
N LYS A 169 -36.68 12.52 -0.04
CA LYS A 169 -36.73 11.73 1.20
C LYS A 169 -36.02 10.39 1.07
N THR A 170 -35.69 9.95 -0.14
CA THR A 170 -35.00 8.68 -0.37
C THR A 170 -33.53 8.82 0.00
N ALA A 171 -33.05 7.94 0.89
CA ALA A 171 -31.66 7.88 1.33
C ALA A 171 -30.82 6.86 0.54
N GLU A 172 -31.45 5.89 -0.12
CA GLU A 172 -30.76 4.83 -0.87
C GLU A 172 -29.98 5.39 -2.07
N GLY A 173 -28.76 4.89 -2.28
CA GLY A 173 -27.94 5.22 -3.46
C GLY A 173 -27.58 6.70 -3.58
N ALA A 174 -27.47 7.42 -2.47
CA ALA A 174 -27.19 8.86 -2.44
C ALA A 174 -25.81 9.18 -1.82
N ILE A 175 -25.21 10.26 -2.29
CA ILE A 175 -24.10 10.91 -1.58
C ILE A 175 -24.74 11.92 -0.63
N THR A 176 -24.36 11.93 0.64
CA THR A 176 -24.96 12.82 1.64
C THR A 176 -23.90 13.51 2.49
N VAL A 177 -24.11 14.81 2.72
CA VAL A 177 -23.24 15.66 3.54
C VAL A 177 -24.07 16.76 4.20
N ARG A 178 -23.54 17.36 5.25
CA ARG A 178 -24.10 18.57 5.85
C ARG A 178 -23.31 19.79 5.39
N THR A 179 -24.04 20.81 4.97
CA THR A 179 -23.47 22.12 4.65
C THR A 179 -23.67 23.04 5.83
N SER A 180 -22.70 23.89 6.15
CA SER A 180 -22.93 25.01 7.07
C SER A 180 -22.50 26.30 6.39
N ALA A 181 -23.30 27.35 6.49
CA ALA A 181 -23.05 28.63 5.85
C ALA A 181 -21.87 29.44 6.44
N GLN A 182 -21.03 28.85 7.31
CA GLN A 182 -20.14 29.61 8.19
C GLN A 182 -18.64 29.62 7.85
N ALA A 183 -18.12 28.92 6.84
CA ALA A 183 -16.66 28.93 6.62
C ALA A 183 -16.14 29.90 5.54
N ASP A 184 -17.01 30.62 4.81
CA ASP A 184 -16.58 31.73 3.97
C ASP A 184 -17.73 32.73 3.78
N ALA A 185 -17.68 33.87 4.48
CA ALA A 185 -18.72 34.91 4.48
C ALA A 185 -18.94 35.61 3.12
N THR A 186 -18.43 35.06 2.02
CA THR A 186 -18.40 35.68 0.69
C THR A 186 -19.22 34.95 -0.37
N THR A 187 -19.65 33.69 -0.17
CA THR A 187 -20.44 32.95 -1.17
C THR A 187 -21.61 32.17 -0.55
N ASN A 188 -22.83 32.64 -0.80
CA ASN A 188 -24.09 31.98 -0.40
C ASN A 188 -24.50 30.85 -1.36
N SER A 189 -23.59 30.27 -2.15
CA SER A 189 -23.94 29.25 -3.14
C SER A 189 -22.80 28.28 -3.42
N ILE A 190 -23.13 26.99 -3.63
CA ILE A 190 -22.22 25.97 -4.17
C ILE A 190 -22.64 25.62 -5.59
N VAL A 191 -21.69 25.47 -6.51
CA VAL A 191 -21.94 25.02 -7.89
C VAL A 191 -21.47 23.58 -8.05
N LEU A 192 -22.38 22.61 -7.94
CA LEU A 192 -22.05 21.20 -8.09
C LEU A 192 -21.89 20.84 -9.57
N ARG A 193 -20.83 20.09 -9.89
CA ARG A 193 -20.51 19.63 -11.26
C ARG A 193 -20.66 18.12 -11.36
N LEU A 194 -21.86 17.67 -11.71
CA LEU A 194 -22.19 16.24 -11.75
C LEU A 194 -22.09 15.68 -13.17
N THR A 195 -21.39 14.56 -13.35
CA THR A 195 -21.26 13.91 -14.66
C THR A 195 -22.02 12.58 -14.65
N PRO A 196 -23.13 12.43 -15.39
CA PRO A 196 -23.92 11.21 -15.38
C PRO A 196 -23.35 10.12 -16.30
N ALA A 197 -23.57 8.86 -15.94
CA ALA A 197 -23.15 7.67 -16.70
C ALA A 197 -24.07 7.33 -17.88
N MET A 198 -25.24 7.95 -17.94
CA MET A 198 -26.20 7.84 -19.03
C MET A 198 -26.89 9.20 -19.21
N LYS A 199 -27.59 9.42 -20.33
CA LYS A 199 -28.36 10.66 -20.51
C LYS A 199 -29.51 10.68 -19.51
N LEU A 200 -29.58 11.68 -18.64
CA LEU A 200 -30.60 11.84 -17.60
C LEU A 200 -30.61 13.28 -17.06
N TYR A 201 -31.43 13.53 -16.02
CA TYR A 201 -31.40 14.79 -15.27
C TYR A 201 -30.67 14.60 -13.93
N PRO A 202 -29.41 15.03 -13.78
CA PRO A 202 -28.73 14.99 -12.49
C PRO A 202 -29.55 15.74 -11.45
N THR A 203 -29.70 15.18 -10.27
CA THR A 203 -30.63 15.70 -9.26
C THR A 203 -29.98 15.69 -7.90
N ILE A 204 -30.25 16.73 -7.13
CA ILE A 204 -29.91 16.80 -5.73
C ILE A 204 -31.17 17.08 -4.89
N ALA A 205 -31.05 16.87 -3.59
CA ALA A 205 -31.95 17.47 -2.62
C ALA A 205 -31.15 18.30 -1.62
N TYR A 206 -31.68 19.48 -1.29
CA TYR A 206 -31.20 20.32 -0.21
C TYR A 206 -32.32 20.46 0.82
N GLY A 207 -32.16 19.81 1.97
CA GLY A 207 -33.26 19.58 2.91
C GLY A 207 -34.39 18.80 2.24
N THR A 208 -35.59 19.40 2.18
CA THR A 208 -36.77 18.81 1.53
C THR A 208 -36.95 19.25 0.06
N THR A 209 -36.11 20.17 -0.42
CA THR A 209 -36.24 20.76 -1.75
C THR A 209 -35.46 19.94 -2.76
N ILE A 210 -36.13 19.47 -3.82
CA ILE A 210 -35.47 18.88 -4.99
C ILE A 210 -34.99 19.98 -5.93
N ILE A 211 -33.72 19.89 -6.34
CA ILE A 211 -33.16 20.71 -7.41
C ILE A 211 -32.71 19.77 -8.52
N ARG A 212 -33.38 19.86 -9.66
CA ARG A 212 -33.11 19.06 -10.86
C ARG A 212 -32.26 19.89 -11.81
N GLY A 213 -31.09 19.37 -12.18
CA GLY A 213 -30.23 19.97 -13.19
C GLY A 213 -30.81 19.85 -14.59
N THR A 214 -30.07 20.33 -15.59
CA THR A 214 -30.46 20.23 -16.99
C THR A 214 -30.37 18.79 -17.51
N ARG A 215 -31.12 18.50 -18.57
CA ARG A 215 -31.01 17.24 -19.31
C ARG A 215 -29.60 17.12 -19.87
N THR A 216 -28.84 16.13 -19.41
CA THR A 216 -27.39 16.07 -19.66
C THR A 216 -27.01 14.75 -20.30
N ASP A 217 -26.22 14.81 -21.36
CA ASP A 217 -25.68 13.63 -22.05
C ASP A 217 -24.70 12.86 -21.15
N ALA A 218 -24.59 11.55 -21.40
CA ALA A 218 -23.65 10.69 -20.69
C ALA A 218 -22.21 11.22 -20.83
N GLY A 219 -21.47 11.29 -19.72
CA GLY A 219 -20.09 11.76 -19.70
C GLY A 219 -19.91 13.27 -19.87
N LYS A 220 -20.99 14.06 -19.96
CA LYS A 220 -20.92 15.53 -19.97
C LYS A 220 -21.26 16.10 -18.58
N PRO A 221 -20.56 17.14 -18.11
CA PRO A 221 -20.85 17.74 -16.81
C PRO A 221 -22.17 18.54 -16.85
N CYS A 222 -22.91 18.48 -15.75
CA CYS A 222 -24.08 19.32 -15.44
C CYS A 222 -23.76 20.20 -14.24
N GLU A 223 -23.98 21.50 -14.37
CA GLU A 223 -23.85 22.43 -13.25
C GLU A 223 -25.19 22.59 -12.54
N ILE A 224 -25.19 22.42 -11.22
CA ILE A 224 -26.34 22.67 -10.35
C ILE A 224 -25.90 23.68 -9.29
N VAL A 225 -26.51 24.85 -9.31
CA VAL A 225 -26.29 25.88 -8.30
C VAL A 225 -27.20 25.60 -7.10
N VAL A 226 -26.62 25.62 -5.92
CA VAL A 226 -27.30 25.41 -4.64
C VAL A 226 -27.11 26.66 -3.81
N ASP A 227 -28.18 27.41 -3.60
CA ASP A 227 -28.13 28.57 -2.71
C ASP A 227 -28.17 28.09 -1.25
N ILE A 228 -27.09 28.37 -0.52
CA ILE A 228 -26.94 28.08 0.90
C ILE A 228 -27.53 29.26 1.67
N ASN A 229 -28.77 29.10 2.14
CA ASN A 229 -29.46 30.13 2.91
C ASN A 229 -29.09 30.06 4.40
N GLY A 230 -28.29 31.02 4.86
CA GLY A 230 -28.07 31.35 6.29
C GLY A 230 -27.57 30.19 7.16
N THR A 231 -27.60 30.35 8.49
CA THR A 231 -27.02 29.49 9.55
C THR A 231 -27.51 28.01 9.61
N SER A 232 -28.05 27.48 8.52
CA SER A 232 -28.75 26.20 8.50
C SER A 232 -27.80 25.02 8.25
N ASP A 233 -27.78 24.09 9.21
CA ASP A 233 -27.22 22.74 9.09
C ASP A 233 -28.21 21.86 8.31
N GLN A 234 -28.25 22.06 6.99
CA GLN A 234 -29.11 21.28 6.09
C GLN A 234 -28.31 20.18 5.41
N GLN A 235 -28.98 19.04 5.22
CA GLN A 235 -28.43 17.94 4.46
C GLN A 235 -28.51 18.26 2.96
N LEU A 236 -27.35 18.25 2.32
CA LEU A 236 -27.22 18.17 0.88
C LEU A 236 -27.10 16.69 0.49
N SER A 237 -27.90 16.26 -0.48
CA SER A 237 -27.83 14.90 -1.00
C SER A 237 -27.83 14.86 -2.51
N ILE A 238 -26.88 14.17 -3.11
CA ILE A 238 -26.89 13.87 -4.55
C ILE A 238 -27.65 12.58 -4.74
N LYS A 239 -28.68 12.63 -5.57
CA LYS A 239 -29.63 11.54 -5.74
C LYS A 239 -29.19 10.58 -6.84
N SER A 240 -29.41 9.29 -6.60
CA SER A 240 -29.09 8.20 -7.53
C SER A 240 -27.65 8.23 -8.06
N ALA A 241 -26.69 8.40 -7.13
CA ALA A 241 -25.27 8.55 -7.43
C ALA A 241 -24.63 7.29 -8.06
N ASP A 242 -25.29 6.13 -7.97
CA ASP A 242 -24.96 4.93 -8.76
C ASP A 242 -24.92 5.18 -10.28
N TRP A 243 -25.59 6.23 -10.77
CA TRP A 243 -25.65 6.62 -12.17
C TRP A 243 -24.79 7.85 -12.50
N LEU A 244 -23.84 8.18 -11.63
CA LEU A 244 -22.83 9.21 -11.88
C LEU A 244 -21.45 8.57 -12.12
N LEU A 245 -20.66 9.21 -12.98
CA LEU A 245 -19.25 8.89 -13.22
C LEU A 245 -18.32 9.74 -12.35
N ASP A 246 -18.71 10.98 -12.08
CA ASP A 246 -17.92 11.96 -11.32
C ASP A 246 -18.86 12.98 -10.65
N ILE A 247 -18.43 13.51 -9.50
CA ILE A 247 -19.08 14.61 -8.75
C ILE A 247 -18.32 15.94 -8.85
N GLY A 248 -17.18 15.94 -9.55
CA GLY A 248 -16.34 17.11 -9.73
C GLY A 248 -15.34 17.30 -8.59
N ASP A 249 -14.72 18.48 -8.56
CA ASP A 249 -13.77 18.88 -7.54
C ASP A 249 -14.49 19.58 -6.38
N TRP A 250 -14.38 19.01 -5.18
CA TRP A 250 -15.03 19.46 -3.95
C TRP A 250 -14.05 20.08 -2.96
N SER A 251 -12.75 20.14 -3.30
CA SER A 251 -11.72 20.69 -2.41
C SER A 251 -12.05 22.09 -1.92
N SER A 252 -12.59 22.93 -2.81
CA SER A 252 -12.95 24.32 -2.51
C SER A 252 -14.30 24.50 -1.80
N TYR A 253 -15.08 23.44 -1.57
CA TYR A 253 -16.40 23.57 -0.95
C TYR A 253 -16.31 23.60 0.57
N VAL A 254 -17.05 24.53 1.15
CA VAL A 254 -17.26 24.62 2.59
C VAL A 254 -18.33 23.61 3.02
N ILE A 255 -17.90 22.37 3.24
CA ILE A 255 -18.75 21.28 3.74
C ILE A 255 -18.09 20.66 4.98
N ASN A 256 -18.90 20.25 5.96
CA ASN A 256 -18.40 19.79 7.25
C ASN A 256 -19.15 18.56 7.77
N GLY A 257 -18.63 17.98 8.86
CA GLY A 257 -19.20 16.79 9.48
C GLY A 257 -18.89 15.52 8.69
N THR A 258 -19.85 14.60 8.62
CA THR A 258 -19.66 13.30 7.96
C THR A 258 -20.10 13.35 6.50
N LEU A 259 -19.24 12.88 5.61
CA LEU A 259 -19.53 12.67 4.20
C LEU A 259 -19.73 11.17 3.93
N SER A 260 -20.92 10.80 3.45
CA SER A 260 -21.22 9.44 3.01
C SER A 260 -21.35 9.41 1.49
N ILE A 261 -20.58 8.54 0.83
CA ILE A 261 -20.55 8.40 -0.62
C ILE A 261 -21.01 7.01 -0.99
N ILE A 262 -22.18 6.93 -1.64
CA ILE A 262 -22.70 5.68 -2.20
C ILE A 262 -22.85 5.84 -3.70
N GLY A 263 -22.01 5.17 -4.49
CA GLY A 263 -22.02 5.34 -5.94
C GLY A 263 -21.22 4.31 -6.72
N LYS A 264 -21.94 3.35 -7.30
CA LYS A 264 -21.39 2.20 -8.05
C LYS A 264 -20.45 2.55 -9.20
N ARG A 265 -20.73 3.63 -9.91
CA ARG A 265 -20.06 4.00 -11.18
C ARG A 265 -19.10 5.18 -11.05
N LEU A 266 -18.98 5.75 -9.84
CA LEU A 266 -18.04 6.82 -9.59
C LEU A 266 -16.62 6.31 -9.85
N LYS A 267 -15.83 7.10 -10.58
CA LYS A 267 -14.45 6.79 -10.92
C LYS A 267 -13.44 7.56 -10.08
N ARG A 268 -13.80 8.78 -9.66
CA ARG A 268 -12.90 9.69 -8.96
C ARG A 268 -13.62 10.38 -7.81
N LEU A 269 -12.91 10.53 -6.70
CA LEU A 269 -13.27 11.43 -5.61
C LEU A 269 -12.18 12.47 -5.43
N LYS A 270 -12.48 13.73 -5.77
CA LYS A 270 -11.56 14.86 -5.60
C LYS A 270 -12.08 15.75 -4.49
N LEU A 271 -11.65 15.48 -3.26
CA LEU A 271 -12.06 16.17 -2.04
C LEU A 271 -10.93 17.03 -1.46
N GLY A 272 -9.68 16.71 -1.75
CA GLY A 272 -8.49 17.45 -1.34
C GLY A 272 -7.74 18.07 -2.51
N ASP A 273 -6.62 18.73 -2.21
CA ASP A 273 -5.66 19.21 -3.20
C ASP A 273 -4.28 19.34 -2.59
N GLN A 274 -3.23 19.14 -3.39
CA GLN A 274 -1.85 19.37 -2.97
C GLN A 274 -1.62 20.82 -2.55
N ASP A 275 -2.26 21.78 -3.21
CA ASP A 275 -2.29 23.18 -2.78
C ASP A 275 -3.28 23.36 -1.63
N LYS A 276 -2.76 23.37 -0.41
CA LYS A 276 -3.52 23.56 0.83
C LYS A 276 -4.44 24.80 0.79
N GLN A 277 -4.10 25.85 0.04
CA GLN A 277 -4.94 27.07 -0.03
C GLN A 277 -6.26 26.84 -0.77
N LYS A 278 -6.34 25.82 -1.64
CA LYS A 278 -7.58 25.44 -2.34
C LYS A 278 -8.53 24.60 -1.49
N VAL A 279 -8.02 24.00 -0.41
CA VAL A 279 -8.78 23.07 0.42
C VAL A 279 -9.55 23.84 1.50
N LYS A 280 -10.87 23.94 1.31
CA LYS A 280 -11.83 24.54 2.25
C LYS A 280 -12.77 23.51 2.89
N ILE A 281 -12.74 22.27 2.42
CA ILE A 281 -13.52 21.18 2.99
C ILE A 281 -13.07 20.83 4.41
N LEU A 282 -14.03 20.57 5.30
CA LEU A 282 -13.81 20.35 6.73
C LEU A 282 -14.56 19.11 7.25
N ILE A 283 -14.62 18.05 6.43
CA ILE A 283 -15.24 16.79 6.83
C ILE A 283 -14.39 16.11 7.91
N SER A 284 -15.05 15.50 8.90
CA SER A 284 -14.38 14.78 9.99
C SER A 284 -14.40 13.26 9.80
N ALA A 285 -15.25 12.76 8.90
CA ALA A 285 -15.34 11.35 8.56
C ALA A 285 -15.80 11.17 7.11
N LEU A 286 -15.27 10.15 6.45
CA LEU A 286 -15.63 9.73 5.11
C LEU A 286 -16.06 8.25 5.13
N THR A 287 -17.26 7.95 4.64
CA THR A 287 -17.76 6.59 4.51
C THR A 287 -18.01 6.28 3.04
N LEU A 288 -17.44 5.17 2.57
CA LEU A 288 -17.60 4.70 1.20
C LEU A 288 -18.53 3.48 1.18
N GLY A 289 -19.59 3.53 0.39
CA GLY A 289 -20.54 2.42 0.19
C GLY A 289 -20.71 2.09 -1.29
N ASN A 290 -20.62 0.82 -1.67
CA ASN A 290 -20.81 0.39 -3.06
C ASN A 290 -19.95 1.17 -4.09
N THR A 291 -18.75 1.63 -3.72
CA THR A 291 -17.89 2.46 -4.58
C THR A 291 -16.94 1.64 -5.47
N VAL A 292 -17.39 0.48 -5.94
CA VAL A 292 -16.57 -0.57 -6.58
C VAL A 292 -15.86 -0.14 -7.87
N SER A 293 -16.25 0.99 -8.48
CA SER A 293 -15.61 1.53 -9.68
C SER A 293 -14.62 2.67 -9.42
N LEU A 294 -14.38 3.05 -8.16
CA LEU A 294 -13.41 4.11 -7.86
C LEU A 294 -12.00 3.68 -8.28
N GLU A 295 -11.34 4.59 -8.99
CA GLU A 295 -9.97 4.48 -9.49
C GLU A 295 -9.05 5.49 -8.80
N GLU A 296 -9.57 6.64 -8.34
CA GLU A 296 -8.80 7.69 -7.67
C GLU A 296 -9.54 8.30 -6.47
N ILE A 297 -8.83 8.45 -5.36
CA ILE A 297 -9.27 9.20 -4.17
C ILE A 297 -8.19 10.22 -3.83
N ASP A 298 -8.55 11.49 -3.85
CA ASP A 298 -7.73 12.62 -3.40
C ASP A 298 -8.42 13.32 -2.24
N ILE A 299 -7.80 13.22 -1.07
CA ILE A 299 -8.19 13.82 0.21
C ILE A 299 -7.00 14.57 0.82
N GLN A 300 -6.05 15.01 -0.01
CA GLN A 300 -4.88 15.76 0.47
C GLN A 300 -5.29 17.04 1.20
N ASN A 301 -4.58 17.36 2.27
CA ASN A 301 -4.77 18.56 3.10
C ASN A 301 -6.19 18.73 3.71
N VAL A 302 -7.05 17.71 3.71
CA VAL A 302 -8.30 17.71 4.48
C VAL A 302 -7.96 17.44 5.95
N THR A 303 -7.42 18.44 6.64
CA THR A 303 -6.80 18.29 7.98
C THR A 303 -7.75 17.81 9.06
N THR A 304 -9.06 17.98 8.88
CA THR A 304 -10.09 17.52 9.82
C THR A 304 -10.45 16.05 9.65
N LEU A 305 -10.10 15.43 8.51
CA LEU A 305 -10.43 14.04 8.23
C LEU A 305 -9.43 13.13 8.95
N GLY A 306 -9.88 12.50 10.03
CA GLY A 306 -9.09 11.58 10.82
C GLY A 306 -9.70 10.20 10.95
N GLY A 307 -9.06 9.35 11.76
CA GLY A 307 -9.49 7.97 11.96
C GLY A 307 -9.11 7.06 10.78
N SER A 308 -10.02 6.16 10.42
CA SER A 308 -9.77 5.07 9.49
C SER A 308 -10.64 5.19 8.24
N LEU A 309 -10.06 4.89 7.07
CA LEU A 309 -10.79 4.80 5.81
C LEU A 309 -10.74 3.37 5.27
N ASP A 310 -11.92 2.75 5.12
CA ASP A 310 -12.06 1.38 4.59
C ASP A 310 -12.29 1.39 3.08
N MET A 311 -11.34 0.83 2.34
CA MET A 311 -11.34 0.69 0.88
C MET A 311 -11.11 -0.77 0.45
N ARG A 312 -11.38 -1.74 1.33
CA ARG A 312 -11.20 -3.18 1.05
C ARG A 312 -12.09 -3.69 -0.08
N GLY A 313 -13.17 -2.99 -0.40
CA GLY A 313 -14.05 -3.27 -1.55
C GLY A 313 -13.60 -2.63 -2.87
N ASN A 314 -12.55 -1.81 -2.88
CA ASN A 314 -12.16 -0.96 -4.01
C ASN A 314 -11.00 -1.57 -4.82
N TYR A 315 -11.21 -2.76 -5.41
CA TYR A 315 -10.20 -3.48 -6.21
C TYR A 315 -9.67 -2.70 -7.43
N ARG A 316 -10.41 -1.69 -7.89
CA ARG A 316 -10.02 -0.83 -9.03
C ARG A 316 -9.27 0.43 -8.62
N LEU A 317 -9.11 0.69 -7.33
CA LEU A 317 -8.42 1.88 -6.84
C LEU A 317 -6.96 1.82 -7.27
N ARG A 318 -6.53 2.82 -8.06
CA ARG A 318 -5.16 2.97 -8.55
C ARG A 318 -4.40 4.02 -7.75
N LYS A 319 -5.09 5.07 -7.30
CA LYS A 319 -4.43 6.22 -6.67
C LYS A 319 -5.15 6.63 -5.38
N PHE A 320 -4.39 6.69 -4.29
CA PHE A 320 -4.84 7.19 -3.00
C PHE A 320 -3.92 8.29 -2.49
N LEU A 321 -4.42 9.53 -2.46
CA LEU A 321 -3.66 10.69 -2.00
C LEU A 321 -4.26 11.25 -0.72
N ALA A 322 -3.52 11.14 0.39
CA ALA A 322 -3.98 11.57 1.69
C ALA A 322 -2.96 12.40 2.48
N GLY A 323 -1.83 12.77 1.87
CA GLY A 323 -0.84 13.68 2.46
C GLY A 323 -1.47 14.96 3.03
N GLY A 324 -1.11 15.31 4.26
CA GLY A 324 -1.65 16.48 4.95
C GLY A 324 -3.06 16.33 5.56
N SER A 325 -3.73 15.18 5.38
CA SER A 325 -4.91 14.83 6.18
C SER A 325 -4.51 14.33 7.59
N SER A 326 -5.49 13.93 8.41
CA SER A 326 -5.26 13.40 9.76
C SER A 326 -5.63 11.91 9.90
N LEU A 327 -5.73 11.17 8.78
CA LEU A 327 -6.03 9.74 8.83
C LEU A 327 -4.92 8.99 9.58
N THR A 328 -5.32 8.03 10.43
CA THR A 328 -4.41 7.14 11.14
C THR A 328 -4.28 5.79 10.45
N GLU A 329 -5.28 5.42 9.65
CA GLU A 329 -5.36 4.14 8.95
C GLU A 329 -6.02 4.28 7.57
N ALA A 330 -5.54 3.50 6.61
CA ALA A 330 -6.16 3.30 5.31
C ALA A 330 -6.09 1.81 4.95
N HIS A 331 -7.25 1.19 4.73
CA HIS A 331 -7.36 -0.25 4.48
C HIS A 331 -7.66 -0.52 3.01
N PHE A 332 -6.74 -1.13 2.28
CA PHE A 332 -6.86 -1.37 0.84
C PHE A 332 -7.41 -2.76 0.52
N ALA A 333 -7.91 -2.92 -0.71
CA ALA A 333 -8.30 -4.23 -1.22
C ALA A 333 -7.08 -5.15 -1.37
N ASP A 334 -7.18 -6.35 -0.83
CA ASP A 334 -6.18 -7.41 -0.99
C ASP A 334 -6.19 -7.90 -2.44
N GLY A 335 -5.07 -7.77 -3.16
CA GLY A 335 -5.04 -8.06 -4.61
C GLY A 335 -5.58 -6.91 -5.49
N GLY A 336 -5.65 -5.69 -4.95
CA GLY A 336 -6.14 -4.51 -5.66
C GLY A 336 -5.19 -3.93 -6.70
N ALA A 337 -5.70 -3.05 -7.57
CA ALA A 337 -4.94 -2.40 -8.64
C ALA A 337 -4.13 -1.16 -8.21
N LEU A 338 -3.74 -1.07 -6.92
CA LEU A 338 -3.14 0.14 -6.35
C LEU A 338 -1.75 0.42 -6.94
N GLU A 339 -1.55 1.62 -7.45
CA GLU A 339 -0.34 2.08 -8.13
C GLU A 339 0.36 3.21 -7.36
N GLU A 340 -0.38 4.06 -6.64
CA GLU A 340 0.15 5.22 -5.92
C GLU A 340 -0.58 5.46 -4.60
N VAL A 341 0.21 5.65 -3.54
CA VAL A 341 -0.23 5.88 -2.16
C VAL A 341 0.59 7.01 -1.55
N ASP A 342 -0.09 8.03 -1.03
CA ASP A 342 0.51 9.13 -0.27
C ASP A 342 -0.13 9.21 1.12
N TYR A 343 0.58 8.71 2.13
CA TYR A 343 0.08 8.66 3.50
C TYR A 343 0.24 10.02 4.22
N PRO A 344 -0.73 10.45 5.06
CA PRO A 344 -0.54 11.57 5.97
C PRO A 344 0.42 11.22 7.10
N ALA A 345 1.06 12.24 7.67
CA ALA A 345 2.01 12.10 8.78
C ALA A 345 1.42 11.39 10.01
N THR A 346 0.11 11.46 10.22
CA THR A 346 -0.61 10.83 11.34
C THR A 346 -0.82 9.33 11.18
N THR A 347 -0.49 8.74 10.02
CA THR A 347 -0.67 7.31 9.78
C THR A 347 0.17 6.50 10.75
N SER A 348 -0.47 5.60 11.49
CA SER A 348 0.19 4.69 12.43
C SER A 348 0.13 3.22 12.01
N TYR A 349 -0.72 2.90 11.01
CA TYR A 349 -0.92 1.55 10.48
C TYR A 349 -0.66 1.53 8.97
N VAL A 350 0.33 0.76 8.54
CA VAL A 350 0.64 0.53 7.12
C VAL A 350 0.36 -0.94 6.82
N GLU A 351 -0.75 -1.20 6.12
CA GLU A 351 -1.11 -2.54 5.61
C GLU A 351 -1.21 -2.54 4.09
N LEU A 352 -0.40 -3.38 3.44
CA LEU A 352 -0.34 -3.53 1.99
C LEU A 352 -0.27 -5.04 1.66
N LYS A 353 -1.28 -5.56 0.95
CA LYS A 353 -1.42 -6.99 0.68
C LYS A 353 -1.70 -7.26 -0.79
N ASN A 354 -0.83 -8.04 -1.43
CA ASN A 354 -0.95 -8.47 -2.82
C ASN A 354 -1.11 -7.29 -3.80
N LEU A 355 -0.32 -6.23 -3.64
CA LEU A 355 -0.40 -4.99 -4.43
C LEU A 355 0.75 -4.89 -5.44
N ASP A 356 0.73 -5.76 -6.45
CA ASP A 356 1.85 -5.92 -7.40
C ASP A 356 2.12 -4.68 -8.26
N ASN A 357 1.16 -3.77 -8.42
CA ASN A 357 1.38 -2.55 -9.19
C ASN A 357 2.02 -1.41 -8.38
N LEU A 358 2.15 -1.57 -7.06
CA LEU A 358 2.68 -0.55 -6.17
C LEU A 358 4.21 -0.63 -6.11
N THR A 359 4.88 0.48 -6.41
CA THR A 359 6.35 0.60 -6.41
C THR A 359 6.84 1.48 -5.27
N ASN A 360 8.14 1.47 -5.01
CA ASN A 360 8.71 2.28 -3.93
C ASN A 360 8.55 3.78 -4.16
N GLU A 361 8.75 4.26 -5.39
CA GLU A 361 8.63 5.67 -5.77
C GLU A 361 7.20 6.20 -5.61
N LYS A 362 6.22 5.29 -5.63
CA LYS A 362 4.80 5.60 -5.58
C LYS A 362 4.13 5.22 -4.25
N CYS A 363 4.89 4.72 -3.28
CA CYS A 363 4.39 4.43 -1.94
C CYS A 363 5.07 5.37 -0.95
N ASN A 364 4.53 6.58 -0.77
CA ASN A 364 5.09 7.59 0.10
C ASN A 364 4.72 7.35 1.57
N THR A 365 5.71 6.92 2.35
CA THR A 365 5.62 6.67 3.79
C THR A 365 6.53 7.60 4.60
N GLU A 366 7.25 8.53 3.96
CA GLU A 366 8.27 9.36 4.62
C GLU A 366 7.66 10.22 5.74
N ALA A 367 6.53 10.86 5.44
CA ALA A 367 5.84 11.72 6.40
C ALA A 367 5.33 10.96 7.64
N CYS A 368 4.91 9.70 7.46
CA CYS A 368 4.35 8.89 8.55
C CYS A 368 5.38 8.02 9.26
N ALA A 369 6.57 7.82 8.69
CA ALA A 369 7.61 6.95 9.24
C ALA A 369 7.90 7.16 10.74
N PRO A 370 7.96 8.38 11.29
CA PRO A 370 8.14 8.59 12.73
C PRO A 370 7.00 8.09 13.64
N ASN A 371 5.81 7.88 13.08
CA ASN A 371 4.57 7.52 13.80
C ASN A 371 4.09 6.09 13.51
N VAL A 372 4.67 5.39 12.53
CA VAL A 372 4.25 4.02 12.19
C VAL A 372 4.47 3.10 13.39
N MET A 373 3.37 2.54 13.89
CA MET A 373 3.33 1.61 15.01
C MET A 373 3.18 0.16 14.52
N SER A 374 2.49 -0.04 13.40
CA SER A 374 2.28 -1.36 12.79
C SER A 374 2.59 -1.32 11.31
N TYR A 375 3.41 -2.28 10.87
CA TYR A 375 3.86 -2.45 9.49
C TYR A 375 3.57 -3.88 9.02
N PHE A 376 2.56 -4.03 8.16
CA PHE A 376 2.14 -5.30 7.58
C PHE A 376 2.19 -5.22 6.06
N VAL A 377 3.24 -5.79 5.46
CA VAL A 377 3.34 -5.91 4.00
C VAL A 377 3.49 -7.36 3.58
N SER A 378 2.65 -7.82 2.64
CA SER A 378 2.69 -9.18 2.12
C SER A 378 2.44 -9.21 0.62
N GLY A 379 3.26 -9.96 -0.13
CA GLY A 379 3.03 -10.25 -1.56
C GLY A 379 2.99 -9.00 -2.44
N CYS A 380 3.82 -7.99 -2.17
CA CYS A 380 3.92 -6.79 -3.01
C CYS A 380 5.22 -6.86 -3.81
N ASP A 381 5.21 -7.58 -4.94
CA ASP A 381 6.44 -8.02 -5.63
C ASP A 381 7.31 -6.87 -6.17
N ASN A 382 6.68 -5.74 -6.56
CA ASN A 382 7.39 -4.56 -7.06
C ASN A 382 7.72 -3.53 -5.97
N LEU A 383 7.35 -3.82 -4.71
CA LEU A 383 7.75 -3.04 -3.55
C LEU A 383 9.03 -3.62 -2.95
N GLN A 384 9.84 -2.78 -2.30
CA GLN A 384 10.94 -3.21 -1.43
C GLN A 384 10.51 -3.02 0.03
N PRO A 385 9.66 -3.90 0.59
CA PRO A 385 9.12 -3.71 1.92
C PRO A 385 10.16 -3.77 3.05
N VAL A 386 11.25 -4.54 2.93
CA VAL A 386 12.36 -4.54 3.89
C VAL A 386 13.07 -3.19 3.87
N LYS A 387 13.35 -2.63 2.69
CA LYS A 387 13.90 -1.26 2.59
C LYS A 387 13.00 -0.22 3.28
N LYS A 388 11.69 -0.26 3.00
CA LYS A 388 10.73 0.67 3.65
C LYS A 388 10.64 0.48 5.17
N LEU A 389 10.71 -0.76 5.64
CA LEU A 389 10.76 -1.07 7.07
C LEU A 389 12.00 -0.42 7.72
N ILE A 390 13.16 -0.49 7.07
CA ILE A 390 14.40 0.13 7.56
C ILE A 390 14.27 1.66 7.59
N ASP A 391 13.70 2.27 6.55
CA ASP A 391 13.44 3.71 6.52
C ASP A 391 12.55 4.16 7.70
N ILE A 392 11.55 3.32 8.07
CA ILE A 392 10.69 3.55 9.24
C ILE A 392 11.49 3.43 10.55
N MET A 393 12.30 2.38 10.69
CA MET A 393 13.16 2.20 11.88
C MET A 393 14.12 3.39 12.04
N ASP A 394 14.70 3.87 10.94
CA ASP A 394 15.61 5.02 10.92
C ASP A 394 14.94 6.31 11.36
N ALA A 395 13.72 6.58 10.87
CA ALA A 395 12.94 7.75 11.26
C ALA A 395 12.57 7.76 12.76
N GLN A 396 12.67 6.61 13.43
CA GLN A 396 12.34 6.44 14.85
C GLN A 396 13.58 6.30 15.75
N VAL A 397 14.79 6.41 15.19
CA VAL A 397 16.03 6.42 15.97
C VAL A 397 15.99 7.58 16.98
N GLY A 398 16.25 7.26 18.25
CA GLY A 398 16.24 8.23 19.35
C GLY A 398 14.90 8.36 20.09
N GLN A 399 13.85 7.67 19.63
CA GLN A 399 12.60 7.55 20.38
C GLN A 399 12.77 6.55 21.54
N THR A 400 12.25 6.87 22.72
CA THR A 400 12.26 5.96 23.89
C THR A 400 10.90 6.01 24.61
N PRO A 401 10.03 5.01 24.40
CA PRO A 401 10.21 3.88 23.49
C PRO A 401 9.91 4.27 22.03
N HIS A 402 10.45 3.55 21.03
CA HIS A 402 10.16 3.77 19.60
C HIS A 402 8.70 3.46 19.25
N ALA A 403 8.13 4.02 18.18
CA ALA A 403 6.72 3.83 17.85
C ALA A 403 6.41 2.43 17.29
N LEU A 404 7.28 1.88 16.43
CA LEU A 404 7.09 0.64 15.69
C LEU A 404 7.08 -0.59 16.62
N ARG A 405 5.92 -1.22 16.78
CA ARG A 405 5.77 -2.39 17.66
C ARG A 405 5.48 -3.67 16.93
N TYR A 406 4.75 -3.61 15.82
CA TYR A 406 4.25 -4.80 15.15
C TYR A 406 4.74 -4.86 13.71
N VAL A 407 5.36 -5.97 13.33
CA VAL A 407 5.99 -6.12 12.02
C VAL A 407 5.66 -7.48 11.40
N ARG A 408 5.18 -7.44 10.15
CA ARG A 408 5.09 -8.57 9.26
C ARG A 408 5.48 -8.15 7.85
N CYS A 409 6.49 -8.81 7.31
CA CYS A 409 7.00 -8.61 5.97
C CYS A 409 7.16 -9.98 5.29
N VAL A 410 6.35 -10.26 4.27
CA VAL A 410 6.27 -11.59 3.64
C VAL A 410 6.28 -11.50 2.11
N GLY A 411 6.98 -12.42 1.46
CA GLY A 411 6.97 -12.56 0.00
C GLY A 411 7.91 -11.61 -0.74
N PHE A 412 8.89 -11.02 -0.05
CA PHE A 412 9.85 -10.11 -0.67
C PHE A 412 11.07 -10.84 -1.25
N ASN A 413 11.67 -10.25 -2.28
CA ASN A 413 12.97 -10.64 -2.83
C ASN A 413 13.79 -9.38 -3.13
N GLU A 414 14.62 -8.97 -2.19
CA GLU A 414 15.31 -7.68 -2.25
C GLU A 414 16.82 -7.85 -2.43
N THR A 415 17.45 -6.88 -3.09
CA THR A 415 18.89 -6.81 -3.23
C THR A 415 19.41 -5.54 -2.57
N PHE A 416 20.36 -5.67 -1.65
CA PHE A 416 21.02 -4.54 -1.01
C PHE A 416 22.50 -4.50 -1.42
N THR A 417 22.96 -3.28 -1.67
CA THR A 417 24.36 -2.98 -2.02
C THR A 417 25.21 -2.57 -0.82
N ASP A 418 24.62 -2.52 0.37
CA ASP A 418 25.33 -2.24 1.62
C ASP A 418 24.84 -3.19 2.72
N GLY A 419 25.65 -4.20 3.01
CA GLY A 419 25.40 -5.19 4.06
C GLY A 419 25.32 -4.62 5.48
N ARG A 420 25.79 -3.39 5.73
CA ARG A 420 25.64 -2.72 7.04
C ARG A 420 24.19 -2.34 7.32
N THR A 421 23.39 -2.16 6.27
CA THR A 421 21.94 -1.98 6.36
C THR A 421 21.27 -3.16 7.07
N PHE A 422 21.87 -4.35 6.98
CA PHE A 422 21.37 -5.57 7.61
C PHE A 422 21.61 -5.63 9.13
N ASP A 423 22.63 -4.95 9.66
CA ASP A 423 22.83 -4.83 11.11
C ASP A 423 21.63 -4.13 11.78
N LYS A 424 20.91 -3.27 11.06
CA LYS A 424 19.68 -2.65 11.59
C LYS A 424 18.57 -3.67 11.79
N LEU A 425 18.42 -4.66 10.90
CA LEU A 425 17.41 -5.70 11.07
C LEU A 425 17.66 -6.55 12.31
N SER A 426 18.91 -6.64 12.80
CA SER A 426 19.19 -7.31 14.08
C SER A 426 18.59 -6.62 15.30
N GLN A 427 18.19 -5.35 15.18
CA GLN A 427 17.46 -4.68 16.26
C GLN A 427 16.06 -5.26 16.43
N LEU A 428 15.49 -5.89 15.39
CA LEU A 428 14.17 -6.52 15.46
C LEU A 428 14.10 -7.71 16.43
N VAL A 429 15.25 -8.24 16.87
CA VAL A 429 15.34 -9.32 17.85
C VAL A 429 15.62 -8.84 19.28
N ASP A 430 15.63 -7.53 19.54
CA ASP A 430 15.92 -6.97 20.88
C ASP A 430 14.77 -7.16 21.91
N GLY A 431 13.63 -7.69 21.48
CA GLY A 431 12.45 -7.96 22.29
C GLY A 431 11.45 -6.80 22.40
N THR A 432 11.72 -5.67 21.74
CA THR A 432 10.81 -4.50 21.72
C THR A 432 9.84 -4.49 20.54
N TYR A 433 9.99 -5.43 19.60
CA TYR A 433 9.15 -5.66 18.43
C TYR A 433 8.40 -6.99 18.55
N GLN A 434 7.22 -7.09 17.94
CA GLN A 434 6.34 -8.25 17.93
C GLN A 434 5.83 -8.56 16.51
N GLY A 435 5.37 -9.79 16.30
CA GLY A 435 4.81 -10.20 15.02
C GLY A 435 3.32 -9.90 14.88
N ILE A 436 2.87 -9.93 13.63
CA ILE A 436 1.46 -9.92 13.22
C ILE A 436 1.22 -11.26 12.54
N ASP A 437 0.09 -11.93 12.82
CA ASP A 437 -0.27 -13.16 12.12
C ASP A 437 -0.79 -12.89 10.70
N ALA A 438 -1.20 -13.94 9.97
CA ALA A 438 -1.67 -13.81 8.59
C ALA A 438 -3.03 -13.10 8.49
N GLU A 439 -3.84 -13.19 9.55
CA GLU A 439 -5.16 -12.58 9.67
C GLU A 439 -5.11 -11.12 10.15
N GLY A 440 -3.93 -10.62 10.52
CA GLY A 440 -3.73 -9.25 10.99
C GLY A 440 -3.89 -9.08 12.51
N GLN A 441 -3.86 -10.16 13.29
CA GLN A 441 -3.96 -10.09 14.75
C GLN A 441 -2.58 -9.92 15.41
N TYR A 442 -2.56 -9.13 16.48
CA TYR A 442 -1.38 -8.83 17.28
C TYR A 442 -1.16 -9.86 18.40
N GLY A 443 0.11 -10.05 18.77
CA GLY A 443 0.50 -10.72 20.03
C GLY A 443 0.56 -12.25 19.98
N ASN A 444 0.30 -12.86 18.82
CA ASN A 444 0.45 -14.30 18.63
C ASN A 444 1.92 -14.72 18.43
N ASP A 445 2.71 -13.86 17.79
CA ASP A 445 4.13 -14.10 17.50
C ASP A 445 5.03 -13.19 18.36
N PRO A 446 5.96 -13.76 19.16
CA PRO A 446 6.83 -12.98 20.06
C PRO A 446 7.89 -12.16 19.33
N TYR A 447 8.11 -12.42 18.04
CA TYR A 447 9.07 -11.70 17.19
C TYR A 447 8.39 -11.29 15.88
N PRO A 448 8.88 -10.24 15.21
CA PRO A 448 8.49 -9.89 13.84
C PRO A 448 8.45 -11.09 12.89
N VAL A 449 7.57 -11.05 11.89
CA VAL A 449 7.53 -12.10 10.86
C VAL A 449 8.26 -11.60 9.62
N LEU A 450 9.42 -12.20 9.33
CA LEU A 450 10.19 -11.95 8.11
C LEU A 450 10.28 -13.24 7.29
N ASP A 451 9.68 -13.24 6.10
CA ASP A 451 9.62 -14.39 5.20
C ASP A 451 9.87 -13.93 3.76
N GLY A 452 11.04 -14.26 3.22
CA GLY A 452 11.48 -13.73 1.94
C GLY A 452 12.96 -14.00 1.69
N THR A 453 13.48 -13.40 0.63
CA THR A 453 14.90 -13.51 0.26
C THR A 453 15.56 -12.13 0.27
N ILE A 454 16.72 -12.05 0.92
CA ILE A 454 17.61 -10.89 0.84
C ILE A 454 18.89 -11.32 0.13
N ASN A 455 19.26 -10.62 -0.92
CA ASN A 455 20.50 -10.79 -1.65
C ASN A 455 21.44 -9.64 -1.29
N LEU A 456 22.61 -9.96 -0.76
CA LEU A 456 23.65 -8.99 -0.45
C LEU A 456 24.74 -9.10 -1.51
N THR A 457 24.92 -8.04 -2.28
CA THR A 457 26.03 -7.97 -3.24
C THR A 457 27.37 -7.71 -2.54
N THR A 458 27.33 -7.26 -1.29
CA THR A 458 28.48 -7.10 -0.39
C THR A 458 28.52 -8.21 0.67
N GLY A 459 29.46 -8.13 1.61
CA GLY A 459 29.48 -9.04 2.75
C GLY A 459 28.46 -8.70 3.83
N ALA A 460 28.43 -9.53 4.87
CA ALA A 460 27.68 -9.30 6.11
C ALA A 460 28.44 -9.88 7.31
N TYR A 461 28.13 -9.39 8.51
CA TYR A 461 28.72 -9.93 9.73
C TYR A 461 28.06 -11.25 10.15
N ARG A 462 28.88 -12.21 10.57
CA ARG A 462 28.43 -13.57 10.90
C ARG A 462 27.53 -13.61 12.15
N ASP A 463 27.85 -12.80 13.14
CA ASP A 463 27.09 -12.70 14.39
C ASP A 463 25.67 -12.15 14.15
N THR A 464 25.53 -11.14 13.29
CA THR A 464 24.24 -10.59 12.84
C THR A 464 23.39 -11.66 12.17
N TYR A 465 24.00 -12.44 11.27
CA TYR A 465 23.32 -13.56 10.61
C TYR A 465 22.84 -14.60 11.61
N ASP A 466 23.72 -15.07 12.50
CA ASP A 466 23.38 -16.13 13.45
C ASP A 466 22.26 -15.66 14.42
N ALA A 467 22.27 -14.39 14.83
CA ALA A 467 21.20 -13.79 15.63
C ALA A 467 19.84 -13.80 14.91
N LEU A 468 19.82 -13.41 13.64
CA LEU A 468 18.59 -13.33 12.86
C LEU A 468 18.02 -14.71 12.51
N MET A 469 18.87 -15.64 12.08
CA MET A 469 18.44 -16.99 11.69
C MET A 469 17.90 -17.82 12.86
N THR A 470 18.27 -17.47 14.09
CA THR A 470 17.69 -18.09 15.30
C THR A 470 16.18 -17.82 15.41
N HIS A 471 15.73 -16.65 14.97
CA HIS A 471 14.34 -16.21 15.11
C HIS A 471 13.54 -16.24 13.79
N TYR A 472 14.23 -16.17 12.64
CA TYR A 472 13.61 -16.05 11.31
C TYR A 472 13.99 -17.23 10.39
N PRO A 473 13.50 -18.45 10.63
CA PRO A 473 13.89 -19.63 9.86
C PRO A 473 13.42 -19.62 8.39
N LYS A 474 12.48 -18.75 8.04
CA LYS A 474 11.97 -18.59 6.67
C LYS A 474 12.70 -17.49 5.88
N LEU A 475 13.47 -16.65 6.55
CA LEU A 475 14.29 -15.63 5.91
C LEU A 475 15.49 -16.29 5.24
N LYS A 476 15.62 -16.12 3.92
CA LYS A 476 16.77 -16.59 3.15
C LYS A 476 17.73 -15.43 2.91
N LEU A 477 18.99 -15.63 3.24
CA LEU A 477 20.04 -14.62 3.06
C LEU A 477 21.10 -15.17 2.10
N ASN A 478 21.21 -14.55 0.94
CA ASN A 478 22.25 -14.84 -0.03
C ASN A 478 23.38 -13.83 0.18
N ILE A 479 24.45 -14.27 0.84
CA ILE A 479 25.57 -13.42 1.28
C ILE A 479 26.79 -13.74 0.42
N SER A 480 27.42 -12.71 -0.15
CA SER A 480 28.60 -12.90 -1.01
C SER A 480 29.86 -13.33 -0.23
N LYS A 481 30.14 -12.68 0.91
CA LYS A 481 31.30 -12.96 1.78
C LYS A 481 31.00 -12.61 3.25
N TRP A 482 31.81 -13.14 4.17
CA TRP A 482 31.67 -12.87 5.60
C TRP A 482 32.65 -11.82 6.10
N TRP A 483 32.12 -10.76 6.70
CA TRP A 483 32.90 -9.72 7.35
C TRP A 483 33.26 -10.07 8.80
N ILE A 484 34.36 -9.48 9.26
CA ILE A 484 34.91 -9.63 10.60
C ILE A 484 34.50 -8.43 11.45
N ARG A 485 33.80 -8.68 12.56
CA ARG A 485 33.47 -7.64 13.53
C ARG A 485 34.63 -7.49 14.53
N PHE A 486 35.29 -6.34 14.49
CA PHE A 486 36.31 -5.97 15.48
C PHE A 486 35.67 -5.16 16.62
N GLU A 487 36.00 -5.49 17.86
CA GLU A 487 35.52 -4.78 19.05
C GLU A 487 36.12 -3.37 19.17
N ASP A 488 37.39 -3.23 18.79
CA ASP A 488 38.12 -1.96 18.86
C ASP A 488 38.12 -1.28 17.48
N ALA A 489 37.54 -0.09 17.41
CA ALA A 489 37.40 0.67 16.16
C ALA A 489 38.74 1.00 15.52
N GLU A 490 39.81 1.14 16.32
CA GLU A 490 41.14 1.43 15.80
C GLU A 490 41.80 0.19 15.18
N VAL A 491 41.54 -0.99 15.76
CA VAL A 491 41.94 -2.26 15.13
C VAL A 491 41.24 -2.40 13.77
N LYS A 492 39.93 -2.11 13.70
CA LYS A 492 39.20 -2.10 12.42
C LYS A 492 39.85 -1.13 11.42
N ARG A 493 40.11 0.12 11.82
CA ARG A 493 40.71 1.14 10.94
C ARG A 493 42.07 0.68 10.38
N ILE A 494 42.96 0.19 11.23
CA ILE A 494 44.27 -0.33 10.82
C ILE A 494 44.12 -1.52 9.89
N CYS A 495 43.17 -2.42 10.20
CA CYS A 495 42.92 -3.56 9.36
C CYS A 495 42.51 -3.15 7.95
N VAL A 496 41.50 -2.27 7.84
CA VAL A 496 40.97 -1.76 6.56
C VAL A 496 42.07 -1.07 5.76
N GLU A 497 42.85 -0.19 6.38
CA GLU A 497 43.94 0.52 5.68
C GLU A 497 45.04 -0.37 5.09
N ASN A 498 45.22 -1.59 5.61
CA ASN A 498 46.34 -2.44 5.23
C ASN A 498 45.92 -3.68 4.42
N TRP A 499 44.67 -4.14 4.56
CA TRP A 499 44.24 -5.43 4.03
C TRP A 499 42.83 -5.44 3.41
N ASP A 500 42.13 -4.31 3.31
CA ASP A 500 40.90 -4.21 2.49
C ASP A 500 41.30 -4.13 1.00
N GLU A 501 41.18 -5.25 0.29
CA GLU A 501 41.64 -5.33 -1.11
C GLU A 501 40.59 -4.85 -2.10
N ASP A 502 39.30 -5.01 -1.76
CA ASP A 502 38.20 -4.60 -2.65
C ASP A 502 37.61 -3.22 -2.33
N GLY A 503 38.08 -2.59 -1.26
CA GLY A 503 37.75 -1.21 -0.90
C GLY A 503 36.32 -1.07 -0.38
N ASP A 504 35.72 -2.15 0.13
CA ASP A 504 34.35 -2.13 0.67
C ASP A 504 34.26 -1.47 2.07
N GLY A 505 35.41 -1.14 2.67
CA GLY A 505 35.54 -0.50 3.98
C GLY A 505 35.34 -1.46 5.15
N GLU A 506 35.24 -2.76 4.87
CA GLU A 506 35.16 -3.85 5.83
C GLU A 506 36.31 -4.84 5.58
N LEU A 507 36.46 -5.83 6.46
CA LEU A 507 37.42 -6.92 6.24
C LEU A 507 36.71 -8.25 6.21
N SER A 508 36.99 -9.02 5.17
CA SER A 508 36.55 -10.41 5.05
C SER A 508 37.58 -11.41 5.58
N MET A 509 37.11 -12.63 5.83
CA MET A 509 38.01 -13.73 6.20
C MET A 509 38.97 -14.10 5.07
N GLU A 510 38.59 -13.88 3.81
CA GLU A 510 39.43 -14.17 2.64
C GLU A 510 40.60 -13.19 2.55
N GLU A 511 40.34 -11.90 2.78
CA GLU A 511 41.36 -10.84 2.80
C GLU A 511 42.34 -11.02 3.96
N ILE A 512 41.85 -11.32 5.16
CA ILE A 512 42.73 -11.49 6.33
C ILE A 512 43.61 -12.74 6.25
N VAL A 513 43.22 -13.76 5.47
CA VAL A 513 44.06 -14.93 5.21
C VAL A 513 45.31 -14.54 4.42
N ALA A 514 45.26 -13.51 3.58
CA ALA A 514 46.45 -13.01 2.89
C ALA A 514 47.42 -12.27 3.83
N ALA A 515 46.94 -11.80 5.00
CA ALA A 515 47.77 -11.10 5.98
C ALA A 515 48.78 -12.04 6.65
N SER A 516 50.01 -12.06 6.13
CA SER A 516 51.12 -12.84 6.68
C SER A 516 51.85 -12.17 7.85
N SER A 517 51.45 -10.96 8.23
CA SER A 517 52.04 -10.17 9.30
C SER A 517 51.00 -9.28 9.97
N ILE A 518 51.15 -9.04 11.27
CA ILE A 518 50.35 -8.10 12.08
C ILE A 518 51.14 -6.83 12.42
N GLU A 519 52.27 -6.59 11.73
CA GLU A 519 53.17 -5.47 11.99
C GLU A 519 52.51 -4.07 12.00
N PRO A 520 51.53 -3.76 11.13
CA PRO A 520 50.90 -2.45 11.08
C PRO A 520 50.32 -1.97 12.42
N PHE A 521 49.79 -2.88 13.27
CA PHE A 521 49.25 -2.49 14.58
C PHE A 521 50.30 -1.83 15.47
N PHE A 522 51.57 -2.27 15.41
CA PHE A 522 52.64 -1.79 16.29
C PHE A 522 53.06 -0.33 16.03
N LYS A 523 52.50 0.33 15.00
CA LYS A 523 52.70 1.75 14.75
C LYS A 523 51.76 2.64 15.57
N GLN A 524 50.62 2.14 16.05
CA GLN A 524 49.55 2.95 16.65
C GLN A 524 48.89 2.33 17.91
N LEU A 525 49.55 1.39 18.59
CA LEU A 525 48.95 0.65 19.72
C LEU A 525 48.52 1.47 20.94
N ASN A 526 49.01 2.70 21.14
CA ASN A 526 48.68 3.53 22.32
C ASN A 526 47.25 4.06 22.36
N VAL A 527 46.43 3.74 21.36
CA VAL A 527 44.98 4.02 21.34
C VAL A 527 44.15 2.74 21.34
N ILE A 528 44.76 1.58 21.08
CA ILE A 528 44.10 0.27 21.09
C ILE A 528 43.99 -0.23 22.53
N LYS A 529 42.80 -0.71 22.90
CA LYS A 529 42.54 -1.36 24.19
C LYS A 529 42.40 -2.87 24.03
N ASN A 530 41.73 -3.32 22.97
CA ASN A 530 41.59 -4.74 22.66
C ASN A 530 42.23 -5.04 21.30
N LEU A 531 43.40 -5.69 21.32
CA LEU A 531 44.07 -6.14 20.11
C LEU A 531 43.69 -7.60 19.84
N ASP A 532 42.68 -7.79 19.00
CA ASP A 532 42.19 -9.12 18.64
C ASP A 532 42.75 -9.60 17.30
N CYS A 533 43.81 -10.42 17.34
CA CYS A 533 44.41 -11.00 16.14
C CYS A 533 43.92 -12.43 15.84
N ARG A 534 42.81 -12.90 16.43
CA ARG A 534 42.32 -14.28 16.24
C ARG A 534 41.99 -14.64 14.79
N TYR A 535 41.74 -13.63 13.95
CA TYR A 535 41.40 -13.82 12.54
C TYR A 535 42.63 -13.98 11.63
N PHE A 536 43.84 -13.65 12.10
CA PHE A 536 45.08 -13.70 11.30
C PHE A 536 45.66 -15.12 11.19
N THR A 537 44.94 -16.02 10.54
CA THR A 537 45.28 -17.47 10.54
C THR A 537 46.57 -17.84 9.80
N SER A 538 47.09 -16.97 8.92
CA SER A 538 48.32 -17.21 8.15
C SER A 538 49.60 -16.82 8.88
N VAL A 539 49.51 -16.13 10.02
CA VAL A 539 50.67 -15.70 10.79
C VAL A 539 51.25 -16.88 11.57
N LYS A 540 52.42 -17.37 11.12
CA LYS A 540 53.16 -18.48 11.74
C LYS A 540 54.24 -18.04 12.72
N TYR A 541 54.77 -16.84 12.52
CA TYR A 541 55.90 -16.31 13.27
C TYR A 541 55.61 -14.88 13.67
N MET A 542 55.83 -14.54 14.93
CA MET A 542 55.76 -13.16 15.42
C MET A 542 57.05 -12.80 16.13
N LYS A 543 57.68 -11.70 15.73
CA LYS A 543 58.85 -11.15 16.40
C LYS A 543 58.66 -9.68 16.70
N PHE A 544 58.60 -9.34 17.97
CA PHE A 544 58.37 -7.97 18.43
C PHE A 544 59.70 -7.24 18.65
N TRP A 545 60.19 -6.58 17.59
CA TRP A 545 61.40 -5.73 17.61
C TRP A 545 61.10 -4.23 17.81
N ALA A 546 59.83 -3.85 17.90
CA ALA A 546 59.41 -2.47 18.04
C ALA A 546 59.84 -1.90 19.40
N ARG A 547 60.48 -0.72 19.40
CA ARG A 547 60.75 0.08 20.60
C ARG A 547 59.53 0.94 20.87
N GLY A 548 58.64 0.49 21.74
CA GLY A 548 57.43 1.23 22.11
C GLY A 548 56.88 0.80 23.47
N ASP A 549 56.35 1.78 24.21
CA ASP A 549 55.60 1.57 25.44
C ASP A 549 54.10 1.71 25.13
N PHE A 550 53.36 0.62 25.36
CA PHE A 550 51.97 0.44 24.93
C PHE A 550 51.08 0.13 26.13
N ASN A 551 50.81 1.16 26.91
CA ASN A 551 50.16 1.05 28.22
C ASN A 551 48.63 0.89 28.16
N THR A 552 48.02 1.10 26.99
CA THR A 552 46.55 1.07 26.82
C THR A 552 45.98 -0.31 26.56
N ILE A 553 46.79 -1.26 26.08
CA ILE A 553 46.36 -2.61 25.74
C ILE A 553 45.99 -3.36 27.02
N LYS A 554 44.73 -3.77 27.10
CA LYS A 554 44.19 -4.62 28.17
C LYS A 554 44.13 -6.07 27.75
N PHE A 555 43.74 -6.33 26.51
CA PHE A 555 43.64 -7.68 25.95
C PHE A 555 44.40 -7.75 24.64
N PHE A 556 45.20 -8.80 24.49
CA PHE A 556 45.90 -9.10 23.24
C PHE A 556 45.74 -10.58 22.93
N HIS A 557 44.86 -10.89 21.98
CA HIS A 557 44.71 -12.23 21.45
C HIS A 557 45.70 -12.44 20.31
N LEU A 558 46.59 -13.41 20.45
CA LEU A 558 47.55 -13.76 19.42
C LEU A 558 46.86 -14.52 18.26
N PRO A 559 47.44 -14.47 17.04
CA PRO A 559 47.02 -15.30 15.93
C PRO A 559 46.94 -16.79 16.31
N PRO A 560 45.91 -17.52 15.88
CA PRO A 560 45.63 -18.87 16.40
C PRO A 560 46.68 -19.91 15.96
N ASN A 561 47.30 -19.66 14.81
CA ASN A 561 48.26 -20.57 14.18
C ASN A 561 49.71 -20.18 14.38
N VAL A 562 49.99 -19.17 15.22
CA VAL A 562 51.37 -18.77 15.49
C VAL A 562 52.11 -19.88 16.24
N GLU A 563 53.29 -20.23 15.73
CA GLU A 563 54.12 -21.32 16.25
C GLU A 563 55.30 -20.76 17.05
N ILE A 564 55.81 -19.59 16.65
CA ILE A 564 56.96 -18.95 17.30
C ILE A 564 56.60 -17.51 17.66
N VAL A 565 56.77 -17.18 18.94
CA VAL A 565 56.59 -15.81 19.46
C VAL A 565 57.89 -15.34 20.09
N GLY A 566 58.56 -14.38 19.46
CA GLY A 566 59.77 -13.75 19.96
C GLY A 566 59.49 -12.34 20.49
N VAL A 567 59.54 -12.16 21.80
CA VAL A 567 59.33 -10.86 22.45
C VAL A 567 60.70 -10.24 22.70
N HIS A 568 61.07 -9.13 22.04
CA HIS A 568 62.41 -8.54 22.23
C HIS A 568 62.39 -7.20 22.96
N SER A 569 61.55 -6.25 22.54
CA SER A 569 61.61 -4.85 23.03
C SER A 569 60.25 -4.16 23.23
N ILE A 570 59.15 -4.91 23.12
CA ILE A 570 57.79 -4.40 23.30
C ILE A 570 57.40 -4.34 24.79
N HIS A 571 56.72 -3.27 25.19
CA HIS A 571 56.22 -3.09 26.55
C HIS A 571 54.69 -2.92 26.51
N THR A 572 53.97 -3.83 27.14
CA THR A 572 52.50 -3.84 27.29
C THR A 572 52.20 -4.22 28.74
N PRO A 573 52.54 -3.34 29.70
CA PRO A 573 52.76 -3.76 31.07
C PRO A 573 51.51 -4.25 31.81
N TYR A 574 50.32 -3.93 31.30
CA TYR A 574 49.02 -4.22 31.91
C TYR A 574 48.16 -5.19 31.09
N SER A 575 48.70 -5.78 30.01
CA SER A 575 47.90 -6.61 29.11
C SER A 575 47.74 -8.04 29.61
N VAL A 576 46.57 -8.61 29.35
CA VAL A 576 46.33 -10.06 29.28
C VAL A 576 46.64 -10.53 27.86
N VAL A 577 47.69 -11.31 27.68
CA VAL A 577 48.02 -11.95 26.39
C VAL A 577 47.45 -13.36 26.36
N ILE A 578 46.71 -13.67 25.31
CA ILE A 578 46.04 -14.96 25.13
C ILE A 578 46.62 -15.62 23.88
N ALA A 579 47.24 -16.78 24.08
CA ALA A 579 47.87 -17.57 23.03
C ALA A 579 47.15 -18.91 22.88
N GLU A 580 46.85 -19.28 21.64
CA GLU A 580 46.18 -20.55 21.30
C GLU A 580 47.17 -21.73 21.30
N ASN A 581 46.73 -22.88 20.78
CA ASN A 581 47.37 -24.17 21.05
C ASN A 581 48.61 -24.50 20.22
N LYS A 582 48.90 -23.73 19.17
CA LYS A 582 49.98 -24.05 18.20
C LYS A 582 51.38 -23.56 18.57
N ILE A 583 51.52 -22.84 19.70
CA ILE A 583 52.80 -22.29 20.15
C ILE A 583 53.81 -23.42 20.43
N LYS A 584 54.87 -23.48 19.64
CA LYS A 584 56.02 -24.38 19.83
C LYS A 584 57.18 -23.69 20.51
N GLU A 585 57.36 -22.40 20.25
CA GLU A 585 58.44 -21.59 20.79
C GLU A 585 57.88 -20.27 21.30
N PHE A 586 58.20 -19.91 22.54
CA PHE A 586 57.81 -18.62 23.12
C PHE A 586 59.01 -18.06 23.86
N HIS A 587 59.62 -17.02 23.29
CA HIS A 587 60.87 -16.49 23.76
C HIS A 587 60.68 -15.11 24.40
N PHE A 588 61.01 -14.98 25.69
CA PHE A 588 60.94 -13.71 26.44
C PHE A 588 62.26 -12.91 26.43
N GLY A 589 62.14 -11.62 26.15
CA GLY A 589 63.22 -10.79 25.63
C GLY A 589 64.49 -10.67 26.46
N ARG A 590 65.56 -10.44 25.71
CA ARG A 590 66.95 -10.27 26.15
C ARG A 590 67.25 -8.93 26.86
N ASN A 591 66.26 -8.08 27.19
CA ASN A 591 66.46 -6.67 27.59
C ASN A 591 65.34 -6.06 28.50
N ASN A 592 65.05 -6.59 29.70
CA ASN A 592 64.10 -5.99 30.67
C ASN A 592 62.69 -5.61 30.15
N SER A 593 62.20 -6.28 29.09
CA SER A 593 60.89 -5.99 28.48
C SER A 593 59.73 -6.18 29.47
N ARG A 594 58.77 -5.24 29.52
CA ARG A 594 57.52 -5.35 30.31
C ARG A 594 56.34 -5.81 29.46
N PHE A 595 56.43 -7.01 28.91
CA PHE A 595 55.51 -7.45 27.86
C PHE A 595 54.12 -7.89 28.37
N ILE A 596 53.98 -8.43 29.57
CA ILE A 596 52.72 -9.08 29.97
C ILE A 596 52.50 -9.00 31.47
N ASP A 597 51.30 -8.62 31.91
CA ASP A 597 50.88 -8.85 33.30
C ASP A 597 50.40 -10.28 33.48
N THR A 598 49.49 -10.71 32.60
CA THR A 598 48.88 -12.04 32.64
C THR A 598 49.04 -12.73 31.29
N LEU A 599 49.50 -13.99 31.28
CA LEU A 599 49.60 -14.81 30.07
C LEU A 599 48.71 -16.03 30.18
N VAL A 600 47.80 -16.20 29.23
CA VAL A 600 47.00 -17.41 29.05
C VAL A 600 47.57 -18.18 27.87
N LEU A 601 48.33 -19.23 28.15
CA LEU A 601 49.01 -20.05 27.14
C LEU A 601 48.31 -21.40 27.00
N LYS A 602 47.54 -21.56 25.93
CA LYS A 602 46.78 -22.78 25.64
C LYS A 602 47.56 -23.82 24.83
N SER A 603 48.89 -23.71 24.75
CA SER A 603 49.73 -24.62 23.96
C SER A 603 49.49 -26.09 24.31
N ASP A 604 49.55 -26.96 23.30
CA ASP A 604 49.48 -28.42 23.46
C ASP A 604 50.78 -29.03 23.99
N ILE A 605 51.88 -28.25 24.00
CA ILE A 605 53.18 -28.65 24.53
C ILE A 605 53.75 -27.57 25.46
N VAL A 606 54.83 -27.89 26.18
CA VAL A 606 55.64 -26.86 26.86
C VAL A 606 56.52 -26.19 25.80
N PRO A 607 56.30 -24.91 25.43
CA PRO A 607 57.07 -24.29 24.35
C PRO A 607 58.54 -24.15 24.71
N GLN A 608 59.41 -24.25 23.71
CA GLN A 608 60.82 -23.93 23.91
C GLN A 608 60.97 -22.43 24.16
N ASN A 609 61.76 -22.09 25.16
CA ASN A 609 62.17 -20.73 25.44
C ASN A 609 63.70 -20.68 25.51
N ASN A 610 64.32 -20.12 24.47
CA ASN A 610 65.77 -20.02 24.36
C ASN A 610 66.36 -18.84 25.15
N TYR A 611 65.52 -18.09 25.87
CA TYR A 611 65.93 -16.99 26.73
C TYR A 611 65.73 -17.33 28.21
N GLN A 612 66.72 -16.99 29.04
CA GLN A 612 66.72 -17.30 30.48
C GLN A 612 66.04 -16.23 31.35
N LEU A 613 65.63 -15.11 30.76
CA LEU A 613 65.05 -13.97 31.46
C LEU A 613 63.55 -13.89 31.19
N PHE A 614 62.74 -13.86 32.25
CA PHE A 614 61.30 -13.62 32.15
C PHE A 614 60.99 -12.13 32.35
N PRO A 615 59.87 -11.62 31.78
CA PRO A 615 59.47 -10.22 31.97
C PRO A 615 59.30 -9.89 33.45
N LEU A 616 59.83 -8.74 33.89
CA LEU A 616 59.75 -8.30 35.29
C LEU A 616 58.30 -8.14 35.78
N ASN A 617 57.37 -7.85 34.87
CA ASN A 617 55.97 -7.58 35.17
C ASN A 617 55.04 -8.81 35.01
N LEU A 618 55.56 -9.98 34.60
CA LEU A 618 54.72 -11.18 34.54
C LEU A 618 54.25 -11.52 35.96
N ARG A 619 52.96 -11.34 36.23
CA ARG A 619 52.32 -11.58 37.51
C ARG A 619 51.79 -13.01 37.59
N ILE A 620 51.04 -13.44 36.57
CA ILE A 620 50.38 -14.75 36.52
C ILE A 620 50.47 -15.35 35.12
N MET A 621 50.72 -16.66 35.06
CA MET A 621 50.65 -17.45 33.83
C MET A 621 49.68 -18.62 34.00
N TYR A 622 48.76 -18.77 33.07
CA TYR A 622 47.80 -19.87 32.99
C TYR A 622 48.19 -20.83 31.87
N VAL A 623 48.25 -22.12 32.16
CA VAL A 623 48.59 -23.18 31.21
C VAL A 623 47.58 -24.31 31.29
N LYS A 624 47.48 -25.14 30.23
CA LYS A 624 46.62 -26.33 30.27
C LYS A 624 46.92 -27.19 31.50
N ASP A 625 45.88 -27.58 32.21
CA ASP A 625 45.95 -28.32 33.47
C ASP A 625 46.86 -29.55 33.39
N GLN A 626 46.77 -30.30 32.29
CA GLN A 626 47.58 -31.49 32.02
C GLN A 626 49.09 -31.22 31.86
N LEU A 627 49.47 -29.98 31.49
CA LEU A 627 50.87 -29.58 31.30
C LEU A 627 51.43 -28.81 32.50
N LEU A 628 50.61 -28.54 33.54
CA LEU A 628 51.00 -27.72 34.68
C LEU A 628 52.31 -28.18 35.33
N ASN A 629 52.43 -29.49 35.60
CA ASN A 629 53.64 -30.05 36.20
C ASN A 629 54.84 -29.93 35.26
N ALA A 630 54.66 -30.21 33.96
CA ALA A 630 55.72 -30.10 32.97
C ALA A 630 56.26 -28.66 32.85
N PHE A 631 55.38 -27.65 32.87
CA PHE A 631 55.80 -26.25 32.92
C PHE A 631 56.57 -25.88 34.19
N LYS A 632 56.18 -26.43 35.35
CA LYS A 632 56.85 -26.14 36.63
C LYS A 632 58.22 -26.82 36.79
N THR A 633 58.51 -27.87 36.01
CA THR A 633 59.77 -28.62 36.11
C THR A 633 60.72 -28.39 34.94
N THR A 634 60.24 -27.89 33.80
CA THR A 634 61.06 -27.68 32.59
C THR A 634 61.73 -26.30 32.59
N PRO A 635 63.08 -26.20 32.55
CA PRO A 635 63.76 -24.92 32.36
C PRO A 635 63.48 -24.33 30.96
N PRO A 636 63.41 -23.00 30.80
CA PRO A 636 63.55 -21.99 31.84
C PRO A 636 62.24 -21.71 32.62
N TRP A 637 61.10 -22.27 32.21
CA TRP A 637 59.77 -22.05 32.83
C TRP A 637 59.70 -22.36 34.33
N SER A 638 60.45 -23.37 34.78
CA SER A 638 60.55 -23.74 36.19
C SER A 638 61.02 -22.60 37.11
N SER A 639 61.77 -21.61 36.58
CA SER A 639 62.21 -20.44 37.35
C SER A 639 61.06 -19.51 37.80
N ILE A 640 59.89 -19.61 37.16
CA ILE A 640 58.67 -18.87 37.51
C ILE A 640 57.54 -19.80 37.96
N ALA A 641 57.85 -21.03 38.42
CA ALA A 641 56.87 -22.04 38.79
C ALA A 641 55.83 -21.56 39.83
N ASN A 642 56.20 -20.59 40.69
CA ASN A 642 55.30 -19.97 41.67
C ASN A 642 54.23 -19.05 41.05
N LYS A 643 54.39 -18.65 39.79
CA LYS A 643 53.46 -17.80 39.03
C LYS A 643 52.61 -18.60 38.03
N ILE A 644 52.84 -19.91 37.90
CA ILE A 644 52.14 -20.77 36.92
C ILE A 644 50.97 -21.50 37.59
N TYR A 645 49.78 -21.34 36.99
CA TYR A 645 48.51 -21.89 37.46
C TYR A 645 47.79 -22.67 36.34
N PRO A 646 46.94 -23.64 36.70
CA PRO A 646 46.10 -24.33 35.71
C PRO A 646 45.08 -23.37 35.09
N ILE A 647 44.83 -23.50 33.80
CA ILE A 647 43.90 -22.66 33.04
C ILE A 647 42.45 -22.81 33.53
N SER A 648 42.10 -23.92 34.17
CA SER A 648 40.80 -24.05 34.87
C SER A 648 40.56 -23.01 35.97
N LYS A 649 41.61 -22.34 36.47
CA LYS A 649 41.51 -21.23 37.43
C LYS A 649 41.47 -19.85 36.76
N TYR A 650 41.60 -19.78 35.44
CA TYR A 650 41.44 -18.54 34.70
C TYR A 650 39.95 -18.18 34.61
N LYS A 651 39.60 -16.97 35.05
CA LYS A 651 38.29 -16.36 34.83
C LYS A 651 38.53 -15.18 33.90
N ALA A 652 37.93 -15.24 32.72
CA ALA A 652 38.05 -14.21 31.69
C ALA A 652 37.47 -12.88 32.16
#